data_AF-A0A1M6LUP0-F1
#
_entry.id   AF-A0A1M6LUP0-F1
#
_cell.length_a   1.000
_cell.length_b   1.000
_cell.length_c   1.000
_cell.angle_alpha   90.00
_cell.angle_beta   90.00
_cell.angle_gamma   90.00
#
_symmetry.space_group_name_H-M   'P 1'
#
loop_
_entity.id
_entity.type
_entity.pdbx_description
1 polymer ?
#
loop_
_entity_poly.entity_id
_entity_poly.type
_entity_poly.pdbx_seq_one_letter_code
_entity_poly.pdbx_strand_id
1 'polypeptide(L)'
;MEAASITIIPQPQEVQESQKSFQLGTSLTIHSEAVDLAPLVDLCQETLNARFPVTHKGDTTKIRLLEATAHQKLGKEDYLLEISQSKGITITASSPAGHFYGFQSFLQLLPDELKQDATLPEVKIKDSPRFQWRGMHLDESRHFYGKDFVKKYIDLLAAYKMNVFHWHLIDDGGWRLEIKKYPKLTKLGGFRKGTAAGWRVTELEFPKSEQDLKSGDWYGGFYTQEDIKEIVAYAKLRNVRVIPEIEMPGHSLPAISAYPELACGGDLKDDGEGWTPSSQNSYCAGKEATYTFLEDVLTEVMALFPDEYIHIGGDEVIKKFWDQCPHCQAQMRKERIKNTNELQSYFIRRMEKYINAHNRHLIGWDEITHGGLAPNATVMFWIGMGAVPETVKKGHNVIMTPMSPCYFDYAYSSNSTERVYNWNPVPEEFMGSAYEKQFLGAQGNVWTEWMETSDRVEYMVMPRMIAMAETLWTSKDKKDLRSFKSRLTHHFSYLDHWDVNYRIPNPEPNATTHLFSESTSVTFQEPPKGFQIHYTTDGSEPTMDSPVYTTPIKVDKPLTVKSMMAKSDRHSEITAIHCSKFSPIKVSDLKPGLTAQYAEGKWKKVPDFATLSDVSSSVVQTPNLDIRKRNDNFACRFTGYIKIPQSGPYTFSLASDDGSLLRIGGNTIIDHDGPHGYSAKTGTVLLQTGIYPIDIGYLEVGGAERLDIKVTTPGGSTGDLPASILFHKEGALSTNTNLTTELPASGKHTASHIIDGNRGTYFWVARKVSKNETINLKLSTPIARGKTVVVHTGLPDGGDQFDNGVLEGSLDGKTWAVLAQETGGILAAKLTRPLKHFRLRATQDIPHWVAVREFEITDQSPLSVKTGKVRYKGTNHTIRLIGHMEGFEDLQPHFDEIASLYFDAWPKIIHLIDAPVHKTRTTVNIVFNDKIKHPAHAFGDTITMSSGHLRRNKSDAKGVFVHELTHIIQNHSGPGWFIEGVADYVRFKVINNDGWAKHNSQHINYNKPLGAYWASAAFLLYLEDKYQKPIVKTVSSSLRDKTYHEGIWKELTGHTLEELTTEYQKSNWKPTL
;
A
#
# COMPACT_ATOMS: atom_id res chain seq x y z
N MET A 1 39.30 11.69 -18.29
CA MET A 1 38.70 11.44 -16.96
C MET A 1 37.73 12.56 -16.72
N GLU A 2 36.42 12.28 -16.67
CA GLU A 2 35.42 13.30 -16.30
C GLU A 2 35.68 13.74 -14.85
N ALA A 3 35.65 15.04 -14.59
CA ALA A 3 35.72 15.56 -13.23
C ALA A 3 34.52 15.02 -12.43
N ALA A 4 34.74 14.63 -11.16
CA ALA A 4 33.67 14.12 -10.31
C ALA A 4 32.60 15.20 -10.11
N SER A 5 31.34 14.86 -10.40
CA SER A 5 30.20 15.77 -10.21
C SER A 5 29.94 16.02 -8.72
N ILE A 6 29.43 17.20 -8.37
CA ILE A 6 29.15 17.57 -6.98
C ILE A 6 27.88 16.84 -6.51
N THR A 7 28.05 15.85 -5.64
CA THR A 7 27.00 14.94 -5.17
C THR A 7 26.42 15.27 -3.80
N ILE A 8 26.76 16.44 -3.23
CA ILE A 8 26.41 16.80 -1.85
C ILE A 8 24.88 16.82 -1.63
N ILE A 9 24.43 16.20 -0.54
CA ILE A 9 23.09 16.31 0.02
C ILE A 9 23.18 16.67 1.51
N PRO A 10 22.49 17.72 1.99
CA PRO A 10 21.67 18.67 1.23
C PRO A 10 22.44 19.51 0.20
N GLN A 11 21.78 19.88 -0.90
CA GLN A 11 22.35 20.78 -1.92
C GLN A 11 22.75 22.13 -1.30
N PRO A 12 24.03 22.55 -1.44
CA PRO A 12 24.49 23.82 -0.90
C PRO A 12 23.84 25.04 -1.54
N GLN A 13 23.78 26.15 -0.81
CA GLN A 13 23.21 27.40 -1.31
C GLN A 13 23.97 27.95 -2.52
N GLU A 14 25.30 28.04 -2.47
CA GLU A 14 26.11 28.56 -3.56
C GLU A 14 27.27 27.61 -3.84
N VAL A 15 27.40 27.21 -5.10
CA VAL A 15 28.46 26.32 -5.58
C VAL A 15 29.12 26.96 -6.80
N GLN A 16 30.43 27.18 -6.72
CA GLN A 16 31.26 27.65 -7.83
C GLN A 16 32.30 26.59 -8.15
N GLU A 17 32.05 25.82 -9.20
CA GLU A 17 32.93 24.75 -9.67
C GLU A 17 33.83 25.25 -10.81
N SER A 18 35.07 24.76 -10.86
CA SER A 18 35.95 24.95 -12.01
C SER A 18 36.20 23.63 -12.74
N GLN A 19 36.63 23.69 -14.00
CA GLN A 19 36.98 22.50 -14.79
C GLN A 19 38.30 21.83 -14.34
N LYS A 20 38.95 22.34 -13.29
CA LYS A 20 40.21 21.81 -12.75
C LYS A 20 39.94 20.88 -11.59
N SER A 21 40.89 19.99 -11.33
CA SER A 21 40.87 19.08 -10.19
C SER A 21 42.01 19.33 -9.21
N PHE A 22 41.75 19.01 -7.94
CA PHE A 22 42.70 18.99 -6.84
C PHE A 22 43.19 17.57 -6.58
N GLN A 23 44.50 17.35 -6.56
CA GLN A 23 45.09 16.03 -6.29
C GLN A 23 45.05 15.75 -4.78
N LEU A 24 44.45 14.63 -4.38
CA LEU A 24 44.50 14.17 -2.99
C LEU A 24 45.77 13.36 -2.73
N GLY A 25 46.28 13.49 -1.51
CA GLY A 25 47.28 12.60 -0.95
C GLY A 25 46.67 11.24 -0.56
N THR A 26 47.55 10.28 -0.28
CA THR A 26 47.16 8.94 0.19
C THR A 26 46.75 8.91 1.65
N SER A 27 46.88 10.03 2.37
CA SER A 27 46.36 10.23 3.73
C SER A 27 45.85 11.65 3.92
N LEU A 28 44.92 11.84 4.88
CA LEU A 28 44.27 13.11 5.18
C LEU A 28 44.49 13.49 6.65
N THR A 29 44.81 14.75 6.92
CA THR A 29 44.90 15.26 8.30
C THR A 29 44.12 16.55 8.50
N ILE A 30 43.46 16.68 9.65
CA ILE A 30 42.76 17.90 10.06
C ILE A 30 43.70 18.79 10.87
N HIS A 31 43.71 20.09 10.59
CA HIS A 31 44.50 21.08 11.32
C HIS A 31 43.66 22.32 11.64
N SER A 32 43.83 22.83 12.85
CA SER A 32 43.31 24.12 13.30
C SER A 32 44.36 24.81 14.17
N GLU A 33 44.45 26.14 14.10
CA GLU A 33 45.23 26.96 15.04
C GLU A 33 44.38 27.41 16.25
N ALA A 34 43.06 27.22 16.20
CA ALA A 34 42.11 27.59 17.23
C ALA A 34 41.95 26.46 18.27
N VAL A 35 42.25 26.76 19.54
CA VAL A 35 42.28 25.78 20.65
C VAL A 35 40.89 25.24 20.99
N ASP A 36 39.85 26.07 20.85
CA ASP A 36 38.46 25.73 21.10
C ASP A 36 37.87 24.74 20.07
N LEU A 37 38.54 24.53 18.94
CA LEU A 37 38.19 23.52 17.94
C LEU A 37 38.82 22.14 18.20
N ALA A 38 39.68 21.97 19.22
CA ALA A 38 40.40 20.72 19.43
C ALA A 38 39.49 19.46 19.48
N PRO A 39 38.35 19.45 20.21
CA PRO A 39 37.45 18.28 20.21
C PRO A 39 36.84 17.99 18.84
N LEU A 40 36.58 19.03 18.03
CA LEU A 40 36.07 18.88 16.67
C LEU A 40 37.16 18.34 15.74
N VAL A 41 38.40 18.81 15.88
CA VAL A 41 39.56 18.30 15.11
C VAL A 41 39.74 16.81 15.37
N ASP A 42 39.68 16.38 16.63
CA ASP A 42 39.79 14.97 17.01
C ASP A 42 38.66 14.13 16.38
N LEU A 43 37.40 14.58 16.51
CA LEU A 43 36.24 13.91 15.88
C LEU A 43 36.40 13.79 14.35
N CYS A 44 36.78 14.88 13.68
CA CYS A 44 36.98 14.89 12.24
C CYS A 44 38.11 13.94 11.83
N GLN A 45 39.21 13.91 12.59
CA GLN A 45 40.33 13.01 12.33
C GLN A 45 39.95 11.54 12.55
N GLU A 46 39.22 11.22 13.64
CA GLU A 46 38.68 9.88 13.90
C GLU A 46 37.75 9.42 12.77
N THR A 47 36.86 10.31 12.31
CA THR A 47 35.93 10.04 11.21
C THR A 47 36.69 9.70 9.91
N LEU A 48 37.74 10.46 9.60
CA LEU A 48 38.60 10.17 8.44
C LEU A 48 39.36 8.86 8.59
N ASN A 49 39.90 8.57 9.78
CA ASN A 49 40.65 7.34 10.04
C ASN A 49 39.76 6.09 9.98
N ALA A 50 38.51 6.19 10.43
CA ALA A 50 37.53 5.12 10.36
C ALA A 50 37.17 4.78 8.90
N ARG A 51 36.99 5.81 8.05
CA ARG A 51 36.68 5.63 6.62
C ARG A 51 37.90 5.22 5.79
N PHE A 52 39.07 5.80 6.08
CA PHE A 52 40.32 5.58 5.36
C PHE A 52 41.44 5.18 6.33
N PRO A 53 41.52 3.91 6.74
CA PRO A 53 42.58 3.43 7.61
C PRO A 53 43.95 3.70 6.98
N VAL A 54 44.88 4.26 7.76
CA VAL A 54 46.23 4.58 7.29
C VAL A 54 46.99 3.28 6.99
N THR A 55 47.04 2.89 5.72
CA THR A 55 47.67 1.64 5.27
C THR A 55 49.06 1.85 4.65
N HIS A 56 49.42 3.09 4.30
CA HIS A 56 50.67 3.40 3.60
C HIS A 56 51.36 4.67 4.12
N LYS A 57 52.70 4.70 4.06
CA LYS A 57 53.50 5.93 4.15
C LYS A 57 53.43 6.65 2.79
N GLY A 58 52.82 7.83 2.72
CA GLY A 58 52.70 8.60 1.48
C GLY A 58 52.32 10.05 1.70
N ASP A 59 52.04 10.78 0.61
CA ASP A 59 51.75 12.21 0.64
C ASP A 59 50.46 12.49 1.44
N THR A 60 50.54 13.48 2.35
CA THR A 60 49.44 13.84 3.25
C THR A 60 48.79 15.14 2.80
N THR A 61 47.48 15.12 2.54
CA THR A 61 46.70 16.34 2.32
C THR A 61 46.21 16.90 3.65
N LYS A 62 46.49 18.18 3.89
CA LYS A 62 46.04 18.91 5.08
C LYS A 62 44.73 19.66 4.81
N ILE A 63 43.74 19.42 5.66
CA ILE A 63 42.47 20.15 5.71
C ILE A 63 42.57 21.17 6.83
N ARG A 64 42.37 22.46 6.52
CA ARG A 64 42.49 23.55 7.50
C ARG A 64 41.12 24.08 7.91
N LEU A 65 40.84 24.06 9.21
CA LEU A 65 39.72 24.76 9.82
C LEU A 65 40.18 26.19 10.16
N LEU A 66 39.47 27.20 9.63
CA LEU A 66 39.85 28.61 9.72
C LEU A 66 38.73 29.44 10.34
N GLU A 67 39.08 30.30 11.29
CA GLU A 67 38.12 31.26 11.83
C GLU A 67 37.71 32.32 10.80
N ALA A 68 36.41 32.59 10.72
CA ALA A 68 35.87 33.59 9.82
C ALA A 68 36.25 35.01 10.26
N THR A 69 36.72 35.83 9.32
CA THR A 69 36.94 37.26 9.54
C THR A 69 35.61 38.01 9.64
N ALA A 70 35.61 39.15 10.34
CA ALA A 70 34.42 40.01 10.49
C ALA A 70 33.80 40.45 9.13
N HIS A 71 34.60 40.51 8.07
CA HIS A 71 34.12 40.89 6.73
C HIS A 71 33.34 39.79 6.01
N GLN A 72 33.50 38.52 6.39
CA GLN A 72 32.86 37.38 5.71
C GLN A 72 31.38 37.20 6.12
N LYS A 73 30.95 37.77 7.26
CA LYS A 73 29.54 37.79 7.72
C LYS A 73 28.87 36.41 7.72
N LEU A 74 29.54 35.39 8.27
CA LEU A 74 29.00 34.04 8.40
C LEU A 74 28.20 33.88 9.71
N GLY A 75 26.97 33.41 9.61
CA GLY A 75 26.14 32.99 10.73
C GLY A 75 26.69 31.76 11.46
N LYS A 76 26.05 31.37 12.56
CA LYS A 76 26.56 30.29 13.45
C LYS A 76 26.74 28.96 12.73
N GLU A 77 25.81 28.58 11.86
CA GLU A 77 25.84 27.31 11.12
C GLU A 77 26.38 27.46 9.69
N ASP A 78 26.80 28.67 9.29
CA ASP A 78 27.27 28.96 7.95
C ASP A 78 28.74 28.55 7.77
N TYR A 79 29.11 28.18 6.55
CA TYR A 79 30.51 27.87 6.24
C TYR A 79 30.89 28.23 4.80
N LEU A 80 32.20 28.35 4.60
CA LEU A 80 32.86 28.42 3.30
C LEU A 80 33.82 27.23 3.17
N LEU A 81 33.56 26.34 2.22
CA LEU A 81 34.50 25.29 1.82
C LEU A 81 35.18 25.69 0.50
N GLU A 82 36.51 25.73 0.48
CA GLU A 82 37.31 26.02 -0.71
C GLU A 82 38.33 24.90 -0.93
N ILE A 83 38.31 24.31 -2.12
CA ILE A 83 39.24 23.29 -2.60
C ILE A 83 39.92 23.86 -3.85
N SER A 84 41.22 24.13 -3.77
CA SER A 84 41.99 24.64 -4.91
C SER A 84 43.47 24.29 -4.80
N GLN A 85 44.16 24.21 -5.93
CA GLN A 85 45.61 23.98 -5.96
C GLN A 85 46.39 25.10 -5.24
N SER A 86 45.91 26.35 -5.31
CA SER A 86 46.61 27.50 -4.73
C SER A 86 46.43 27.63 -3.21
N LYS A 87 45.32 27.13 -2.65
CA LYS A 87 45.00 27.26 -1.22
C LYS A 87 44.84 25.92 -0.49
N GLY A 88 44.92 24.79 -1.18
CA GLY A 88 44.60 23.48 -0.59
C GLY A 88 43.11 23.37 -0.25
N ILE A 89 42.82 22.67 0.85
CA ILE A 89 41.45 22.46 1.37
C ILE A 89 41.27 23.28 2.65
N THR A 90 40.31 24.21 2.62
CA THR A 90 40.00 25.08 3.78
C THR A 90 38.50 25.10 4.05
N ILE A 91 38.12 24.96 5.32
CA ILE A 91 36.77 25.18 5.82
C ILE A 91 36.81 26.38 6.74
N THR A 92 36.10 27.45 6.39
CA THR A 92 36.02 28.68 7.18
C THR A 92 34.63 28.84 7.78
N ALA A 93 34.53 29.06 9.09
CA ALA A 93 33.26 29.32 9.78
C ALA A 93 33.45 30.21 11.02
N SER A 94 32.34 30.72 11.59
CA SER A 94 32.34 31.55 12.80
C SER A 94 32.00 30.79 14.08
N SER A 95 31.76 29.48 13.98
CA SER A 95 31.51 28.62 15.13
C SER A 95 31.87 27.16 14.83
N PRO A 96 32.00 26.29 15.85
CA PRO A 96 32.20 24.85 15.65
C PRO A 96 31.12 24.19 14.78
N ALA A 97 29.87 24.68 14.82
CA ALA A 97 28.76 24.13 14.03
C ALA A 97 28.98 24.30 12.52
N GLY A 98 29.37 25.51 12.09
CA GLY A 98 29.69 25.78 10.69
C GLY A 98 30.90 24.97 10.22
N HIS A 99 31.94 24.84 11.05
CA HIS A 99 33.09 23.98 10.73
C HIS A 99 32.68 22.52 10.55
N PHE A 100 31.83 22.01 11.46
CA PHE A 100 31.30 20.65 11.37
C PHE A 100 30.50 20.43 10.09
N TYR A 101 29.60 21.33 9.71
CA TYR A 101 28.82 21.19 8.47
C TYR A 101 29.65 21.35 7.20
N GLY A 102 30.66 22.22 7.21
CA GLY A 102 31.64 22.28 6.12
C GLY A 102 32.43 20.99 5.97
N PHE A 103 32.78 20.34 7.10
CA PHE A 103 33.41 19.03 7.10
C PHE A 103 32.47 17.94 6.57
N GLN A 104 31.18 17.95 6.93
CA GLN A 104 30.20 17.01 6.37
C GLN A 104 30.08 17.13 4.85
N SER A 105 30.05 18.35 4.31
CA SER A 105 30.07 18.55 2.85
C SER A 105 31.36 18.06 2.21
N PHE A 106 32.51 18.28 2.87
CA PHE A 106 33.79 17.73 2.40
C PHE A 106 33.78 16.20 2.37
N LEU A 107 33.28 15.53 3.41
CA LEU A 107 33.18 14.06 3.45
C LEU A 107 32.37 13.49 2.28
N GLN A 108 31.31 14.19 1.86
CA GLN A 108 30.46 13.76 0.74
C GLN A 108 31.10 13.98 -0.64
N LEU A 109 32.17 14.77 -0.72
CA LEU A 109 32.98 14.92 -1.93
C LEU A 109 34.09 13.87 -2.03
N LEU A 110 34.49 13.25 -0.91
CA LEU A 110 35.57 12.26 -0.91
C LEU A 110 35.19 11.02 -1.72
N PRO A 111 36.15 10.45 -2.48
CA PRO A 111 35.93 9.19 -3.19
C PRO A 111 35.69 8.03 -2.22
N ASP A 112 35.24 6.89 -2.75
CA ASP A 112 35.06 5.66 -1.96
C ASP A 112 36.41 5.13 -1.40
N GLU A 113 37.51 5.37 -2.12
CA GLU A 113 38.87 4.94 -1.74
C GLU A 113 39.91 6.03 -2.04
N LEU A 114 40.91 6.19 -1.16
CA LEU A 114 42.06 7.08 -1.38
C LEU A 114 43.18 6.34 -2.12
N LYS A 115 43.26 6.54 -3.44
CA LYS A 115 44.33 6.03 -4.31
C LYS A 115 45.32 7.14 -4.65
N GLN A 116 46.50 6.76 -5.14
CA GLN A 116 47.58 7.71 -5.49
C GLN A 116 47.15 8.74 -6.55
N ASP A 117 46.17 8.40 -7.38
CA ASP A 117 45.59 9.23 -8.43
C ASP A 117 44.23 9.86 -8.05
N ALA A 118 43.78 9.74 -6.80
CA ALA A 118 42.50 10.30 -6.36
C ALA A 118 42.47 11.83 -6.50
N THR A 119 41.38 12.36 -7.04
CA THR A 119 41.18 13.80 -7.23
C THR A 119 39.82 14.28 -6.76
N LEU A 120 39.74 15.54 -6.35
CA LEU A 120 38.48 16.26 -6.09
C LEU A 120 38.27 17.37 -7.12
N PRO A 121 37.02 17.80 -7.40
CA PRO A 121 36.79 19.02 -8.17
C PRO A 121 37.34 20.24 -7.41
N GLU A 122 37.96 21.18 -8.12
CA GLU A 122 38.21 22.51 -7.54
C GLU A 122 36.88 23.25 -7.40
N VAL A 123 36.52 23.57 -6.16
CA VAL A 123 35.20 24.11 -5.84
C VAL A 123 35.28 25.13 -4.72
N LYS A 124 34.41 26.13 -4.79
CA LYS A 124 34.10 27.04 -3.69
C LYS A 124 32.62 26.93 -3.35
N ILE A 125 32.32 26.57 -2.11
CA ILE A 125 30.97 26.35 -1.60
C ILE A 125 30.73 27.32 -0.45
N LYS A 126 29.71 28.18 -0.58
CA LYS A 126 29.20 29.00 0.51
C LYS A 126 27.80 28.51 0.85
N ASP A 127 27.59 28.16 2.10
CA ASP A 127 26.39 27.42 2.48
C ASP A 127 25.87 27.78 3.87
N SER A 128 24.57 27.61 4.03
CA SER A 128 23.82 27.96 5.25
C SER A 128 22.47 27.21 5.25
N PRO A 129 21.96 26.78 6.41
CA PRO A 129 20.66 26.13 6.50
C PRO A 129 19.51 27.13 6.27
N ARG A 130 18.41 26.65 5.68
CA ARG A 130 17.16 27.41 5.58
C ARG A 130 16.41 27.51 6.91
N PHE A 131 16.36 26.41 7.67
CA PHE A 131 15.64 26.34 8.95
C PHE A 131 16.60 26.03 10.10
N GLN A 132 16.33 26.60 11.27
CA GLN A 132 17.08 26.33 12.50
C GLN A 132 16.70 25.01 13.16
N TRP A 133 15.49 24.51 12.91
CA TRP A 133 15.01 23.22 13.40
C TRP A 133 14.99 22.20 12.25
N ARG A 134 15.94 21.27 12.27
CA ARG A 134 16.07 20.19 11.29
C ARG A 134 16.00 18.85 12.02
N GLY A 135 14.77 18.45 12.33
CA GLY A 135 14.50 17.42 13.33
C GLY A 135 14.25 16.03 12.79
N MET A 136 14.62 15.03 13.58
CA MET A 136 14.10 13.68 13.50
C MET A 136 13.69 13.21 14.89
N HIS A 137 12.56 12.52 14.95
CA HIS A 137 12.08 11.87 16.15
C HIS A 137 12.40 10.37 16.16
N LEU A 138 12.52 9.79 17.35
CA LEU A 138 12.57 8.35 17.57
C LEU A 138 11.78 7.99 18.83
N ASP A 139 10.76 7.17 18.64
CA ASP A 139 10.01 6.51 19.71
C ASP A 139 10.79 5.28 20.20
N GLU A 140 11.30 5.37 21.43
CA GLU A 140 11.90 4.23 22.13
C GLU A 140 11.02 3.65 23.23
N SER A 141 9.81 4.20 23.38
CA SER A 141 8.82 3.68 24.31
C SER A 141 8.13 2.44 23.75
N ARG A 142 7.63 2.49 22.52
CA ARG A 142 6.91 1.36 21.92
C ARG A 142 7.87 0.19 21.72
N HIS A 143 9.03 0.38 21.09
CA HIS A 143 10.12 -0.60 21.07
C HIS A 143 11.46 0.05 21.44
N PHE A 144 12.30 -0.67 22.21
CA PHE A 144 13.56 -0.15 22.74
C PHE A 144 14.75 -0.70 21.94
N TYR A 145 15.67 0.16 21.50
CA TYR A 145 16.80 -0.24 20.64
C TYR A 145 18.16 -0.12 21.31
N GLY A 146 18.26 0.72 22.34
CA GLY A 146 19.47 0.86 23.14
C GLY A 146 20.51 1.83 22.57
N LYS A 147 21.54 2.09 23.38
CA LYS A 147 22.50 3.19 23.20
C LYS A 147 23.26 3.11 21.88
N ASP A 148 23.69 1.92 21.46
CA ASP A 148 24.51 1.76 20.27
C ASP A 148 23.74 2.14 19.00
N PHE A 149 22.47 1.75 18.93
CA PHE A 149 21.60 2.18 17.83
C PHE A 149 21.33 3.69 17.86
N VAL A 150 21.05 4.27 19.03
CA VAL A 150 20.83 5.72 19.15
C VAL A 150 22.06 6.53 18.69
N LYS A 151 23.27 6.08 19.01
CA LYS A 151 24.50 6.71 18.49
C LYS A 151 24.62 6.58 16.98
N LYS A 152 24.35 5.40 16.41
CA LYS A 152 24.30 5.20 14.95
C LYS A 152 23.27 6.14 14.30
N TYR A 153 22.09 6.28 14.91
CA TYR A 153 21.05 7.20 14.45
C TYR A 153 21.54 8.66 14.46
N ILE A 154 22.21 9.10 15.53
CA ILE A 154 22.83 10.43 15.62
C ILE A 154 23.91 10.64 14.55
N ASP A 155 24.73 9.62 14.26
CA ASP A 155 25.73 9.70 13.17
C ASP A 155 25.04 9.95 11.82
N LEU A 156 23.92 9.27 11.55
CA LEU A 156 23.13 9.46 10.34
C LEU A 156 22.50 10.86 10.29
N LEU A 157 21.97 11.38 11.41
CA LEU A 157 21.49 12.77 11.48
C LEU A 157 22.58 13.77 11.11
N ALA A 158 23.75 13.60 11.74
CA ALA A 158 24.87 14.50 11.59
C ALA A 158 25.45 14.48 10.16
N ALA A 159 25.54 13.30 9.54
CA ALA A 159 25.97 13.12 8.16
C ALA A 159 25.17 13.95 7.14
N TYR A 160 23.87 14.14 7.42
CA TYR A 160 22.95 14.90 6.56
C TYR A 160 22.58 16.26 7.16
N LYS A 161 23.37 16.76 8.12
CA LYS A 161 23.22 18.10 8.72
C LYS A 161 21.87 18.34 9.43
N MET A 162 21.20 17.26 9.85
CA MET A 162 20.09 17.33 10.81
C MET A 162 20.66 17.70 12.18
N ASN A 163 19.98 18.58 12.90
CA ASN A 163 20.54 19.19 14.12
C ASN A 163 19.66 19.02 15.35
N VAL A 164 18.50 18.38 15.22
CA VAL A 164 17.62 18.07 16.34
C VAL A 164 17.28 16.58 16.33
N PHE A 165 17.57 15.92 17.45
CA PHE A 165 17.10 14.60 17.80
C PHE A 165 16.02 14.74 18.88
N HIS A 166 14.77 14.62 18.48
CA HIS A 166 13.63 14.60 19.40
C HIS A 166 13.45 13.17 19.90
N TRP A 167 13.74 12.94 21.17
CA TRP A 167 13.82 11.60 21.73
C TRP A 167 12.61 11.29 22.62
N HIS A 168 11.72 10.45 22.11
CA HIS A 168 10.50 10.06 22.80
C HIS A 168 10.75 8.84 23.68
N LEU A 169 10.89 9.12 24.97
CA LEU A 169 11.41 8.18 25.97
C LEU A 169 10.30 7.51 26.79
N ILE A 170 9.08 8.01 26.74
CA ILE A 170 7.99 7.62 27.63
C ILE A 170 6.68 7.65 26.87
N ASP A 171 5.96 6.52 26.89
CA ASP A 171 4.59 6.38 26.38
C ASP A 171 3.94 5.20 27.10
N ASP A 172 2.71 4.84 26.74
CA ASP A 172 2.03 3.63 27.20
C ASP A 172 2.83 2.35 26.94
N GLY A 173 3.75 2.35 25.97
CA GLY A 173 4.64 1.23 25.68
C GLY A 173 5.73 0.96 26.71
N GLY A 174 6.15 1.96 27.49
CA GLY A 174 7.16 1.80 28.51
C GLY A 174 7.86 3.11 28.89
N TRP A 175 8.59 3.05 30.01
CA TRP A 175 9.35 4.17 30.55
C TRP A 175 10.85 3.91 30.40
N ARG A 176 11.56 4.73 29.61
CA ARG A 176 12.94 4.44 29.20
C ARG A 176 14.02 5.25 29.92
N LEU A 177 13.68 6.11 30.88
CA LEU A 177 14.64 7.00 31.52
C LEU A 177 14.80 6.75 33.02
N GLU A 178 16.01 6.49 33.50
CA GLU A 178 16.25 6.39 34.95
C GLU A 178 16.00 7.73 35.68
N ILE A 179 15.02 7.73 36.59
CA ILE A 179 14.79 8.81 37.56
C ILE A 179 15.14 8.27 38.95
N LYS A 180 16.18 8.81 39.58
CA LYS A 180 16.73 8.30 40.84
C LYS A 180 15.71 8.37 41.97
N LYS A 181 14.90 9.43 42.02
CA LYS A 181 13.85 9.58 43.02
C LYS A 181 12.72 8.55 42.86
N TYR A 182 12.48 8.06 41.64
CA TYR A 182 11.37 7.17 41.31
C TYR A 182 11.84 5.88 40.61
N PRO A 183 12.58 5.00 41.30
CA PRO A 183 13.22 3.84 40.68
C PRO A 183 12.26 2.82 40.07
N LYS A 184 10.99 2.76 40.51
CA LYS A 184 10.00 1.84 39.89
C LYS A 184 9.67 2.19 38.44
N LEU A 185 9.91 3.43 38.00
CA LEU A 185 9.63 3.83 36.61
C LEU A 185 10.39 2.97 35.62
N THR A 186 11.68 2.72 35.86
CA THR A 186 12.48 1.83 35.00
C THR A 186 12.47 0.38 35.46
N LYS A 187 12.43 0.10 36.77
CA LYS A 187 12.40 -1.28 37.28
C LYS A 187 11.14 -2.04 36.91
N LEU A 188 9.99 -1.35 36.79
CA LEU A 188 8.72 -1.97 36.42
C LEU A 188 8.23 -1.40 35.08
N GLY A 189 8.07 -0.08 34.99
CA GLY A 189 7.57 0.59 33.79
C GLY A 189 8.47 0.48 32.56
N GLY A 190 9.74 0.10 32.72
CA GLY A 190 10.67 -0.19 31.62
C GLY A 190 10.46 -1.56 30.96
N PHE A 191 9.55 -2.39 31.47
CA PHE A 191 9.34 -3.75 30.98
C PHE A 191 7.85 -4.08 30.85
N ARG A 192 7.49 -4.90 29.86
CA ARG A 192 6.12 -5.37 29.62
C ARG A 192 6.12 -6.75 28.98
N LYS A 193 4.97 -7.44 28.94
CA LYS A 193 4.86 -8.66 28.13
C LYS A 193 4.95 -8.33 26.64
N GLY A 194 5.54 -9.24 25.85
CA GLY A 194 5.62 -9.10 24.40
C GLY A 194 4.23 -9.09 23.74
N THR A 195 4.12 -8.41 22.59
CA THR A 195 2.85 -8.22 21.86
C THR A 195 2.76 -9.19 20.68
N ALA A 196 2.22 -10.39 20.89
CA ALA A 196 2.21 -11.48 19.88
C ALA A 196 1.23 -11.28 18.68
N ALA A 197 0.33 -10.28 18.72
CA ALA A 197 -0.75 -10.10 17.73
C ALA A 197 -0.98 -8.64 17.27
N GLY A 198 0.00 -7.75 17.49
CA GLY A 198 -0.06 -6.33 17.13
C GLY A 198 -0.15 -5.37 18.33
N TRP A 199 0.12 -4.08 18.09
CA TRP A 199 0.16 -3.06 19.14
C TRP A 199 -1.24 -2.64 19.60
N ARG A 200 -1.56 -2.90 20.88
CA ARG A 200 -2.82 -2.49 21.52
C ARG A 200 -2.57 -2.09 22.97
N VAL A 201 -2.82 -0.82 23.28
CA VAL A 201 -2.64 -0.26 24.63
C VAL A 201 -3.43 -1.04 25.69
N THR A 202 -4.65 -1.49 25.36
CA THR A 202 -5.51 -2.25 26.28
C THR A 202 -5.00 -3.65 26.62
N GLU A 203 -4.02 -4.17 25.89
CA GLU A 203 -3.45 -5.51 26.07
C GLU A 203 -2.06 -5.46 26.71
N LEU A 204 -1.57 -4.25 27.07
CA LEU A 204 -0.27 -4.08 27.71
C LEU A 204 -0.30 -4.52 29.17
N GLU A 205 0.67 -5.35 29.54
CA GLU A 205 0.84 -5.85 30.91
C GLU A 205 2.26 -5.58 31.40
N PHE A 206 2.37 -4.98 32.59
CA PHE A 206 3.62 -4.61 33.25
C PHE A 206 3.91 -5.50 34.47
N PRO A 207 5.19 -5.72 34.83
CA PRO A 207 5.54 -6.43 36.06
C PRO A 207 4.98 -5.71 37.28
N LYS A 208 4.35 -6.47 38.18
CA LYS A 208 3.74 -5.91 39.41
C LYS A 208 4.74 -5.75 40.55
N SER A 209 5.88 -6.43 40.47
CA SER A 209 6.95 -6.39 41.47
C SER A 209 8.29 -6.80 40.86
N GLU A 210 9.40 -6.53 41.58
CA GLU A 210 10.72 -7.01 41.16
C GLU A 210 10.81 -8.55 41.15
N GLN A 211 10.02 -9.25 41.97
CA GLN A 211 9.97 -10.71 41.95
C GLN A 211 9.29 -11.22 40.68
N ASP A 212 8.19 -10.57 40.29
CA ASP A 212 7.45 -10.85 39.05
C ASP A 212 8.34 -10.62 37.82
N LEU A 213 9.10 -9.52 37.80
CA LEU A 213 10.11 -9.23 36.77
C LEU A 213 11.15 -10.36 36.63
N LYS A 214 11.63 -10.92 37.75
CA LYS A 214 12.64 -11.99 37.73
C LYS A 214 12.09 -13.36 37.31
N SER A 215 10.80 -13.59 37.47
CA SER A 215 10.17 -14.90 37.21
C SER A 215 9.45 -14.98 35.86
N GLY A 216 9.26 -13.87 35.17
CA GLY A 216 8.52 -13.80 33.90
C GLY A 216 9.40 -13.57 32.68
N ASP A 217 8.82 -13.75 31.50
CA ASP A 217 9.41 -13.40 30.21
C ASP A 217 8.95 -11.98 29.83
N TRP A 218 9.84 -11.01 30.03
CA TRP A 218 9.53 -9.58 29.91
C TRP A 218 10.37 -8.93 28.83
N TYR A 219 9.70 -8.20 27.94
CA TYR A 219 10.30 -7.38 26.90
C TYR A 219 10.54 -5.96 27.43
N GLY A 220 11.70 -5.37 27.16
CA GLY A 220 11.95 -3.97 27.47
C GLY A 220 13.41 -3.64 27.71
N GLY A 221 13.62 -2.51 28.40
CA GLY A 221 14.91 -1.88 28.60
C GLY A 221 14.74 -0.40 28.94
N PHE A 222 15.81 0.22 29.41
CA PHE A 222 15.86 1.64 29.75
C PHE A 222 17.29 2.15 29.75
N TYR A 223 17.44 3.47 29.71
CA TYR A 223 18.69 4.20 29.82
C TYR A 223 18.98 4.59 31.26
N THR A 224 20.20 4.30 31.71
CA THR A 224 20.71 4.91 32.95
C THR A 224 21.01 6.38 32.73
N GLN A 225 21.11 7.17 33.79
CA GLN A 225 21.51 8.57 33.65
C GLN A 225 22.90 8.76 33.03
N GLU A 226 23.81 7.79 33.21
CA GLU A 226 25.13 7.83 32.57
C GLU A 226 25.04 7.53 31.07
N ASP A 227 24.17 6.61 30.64
CA ASP A 227 23.91 6.40 29.22
C ASP A 227 23.39 7.68 28.56
N ILE A 228 22.47 8.40 29.22
CA ILE A 228 21.95 9.67 28.71
C ILE A 228 23.06 10.72 28.59
N LYS A 229 23.87 10.92 29.63
CA LYS A 229 24.99 11.89 29.60
C LYS A 229 25.97 11.57 28.48
N GLU A 230 26.27 10.29 28.28
CA GLU A 230 27.15 9.82 27.22
C GLU A 230 26.55 10.12 25.84
N ILE A 231 25.27 9.82 25.61
CA ILE A 231 24.56 10.08 24.35
C ILE A 231 24.47 11.58 24.06
N VAL A 232 24.12 12.39 25.07
CA VAL A 232 24.04 13.85 24.94
C VAL A 232 25.41 14.45 24.60
N ALA A 233 26.49 13.98 25.25
CA ALA A 233 27.85 14.40 24.92
C ALA A 233 28.25 13.98 23.50
N TYR A 234 27.89 12.76 23.09
CA TYR A 234 28.13 12.23 21.75
C TYR A 234 27.44 13.06 20.66
N ALA A 235 26.16 13.40 20.88
CA ALA A 235 25.35 14.23 19.99
C ALA A 235 25.89 15.66 19.88
N LYS A 236 26.30 16.26 21.01
CA LYS A 236 26.83 17.63 21.05
C LYS A 236 28.06 17.81 20.16
N LEU A 237 28.99 16.85 20.17
CA LEU A 237 30.18 16.90 19.30
C LEU A 237 29.83 16.83 17.81
N ARG A 238 28.67 16.27 17.47
CA ARG A 238 28.13 16.13 16.12
C ARG A 238 27.15 17.24 15.73
N ASN A 239 27.09 18.31 16.54
CA ASN A 239 26.16 19.41 16.39
C ASN A 239 24.68 18.97 16.30
N VAL A 240 24.32 17.92 17.05
CA VAL A 240 22.95 17.44 17.22
C VAL A 240 22.48 17.75 18.63
N ARG A 241 21.38 18.48 18.72
CA ARG A 241 20.67 18.80 19.97
C ARG A 241 19.76 17.64 20.34
N VAL A 242 19.78 17.20 21.59
CA VAL A 242 18.91 16.12 22.09
C VAL A 242 17.78 16.74 22.91
N ILE A 243 16.56 16.63 22.40
CA ILE A 243 15.36 17.18 23.04
C ILE A 243 14.58 16.01 23.63
N PRO A 244 14.52 15.87 24.98
CA PRO A 244 13.75 14.81 25.58
C PRO A 244 12.25 15.10 25.49
N GLU A 245 11.46 14.07 25.23
CA GLU A 245 10.03 14.08 25.45
C GLU A 245 9.66 13.25 26.67
N ILE A 246 9.04 13.92 27.64
CA ILE A 246 8.52 13.33 28.87
C ILE A 246 7.01 13.48 28.84
N GLU A 247 6.34 12.45 28.33
CA GLU A 247 4.95 12.54 27.93
C GLU A 247 4.00 12.82 29.10
N MET A 248 3.14 13.85 28.92
CA MET A 248 2.16 14.26 29.91
C MET A 248 1.06 15.18 29.32
N PRO A 249 -0.19 15.12 29.82
CA PRO A 249 -0.68 14.20 30.84
C PRO A 249 -1.18 12.87 30.28
N GLY A 250 -1.20 12.67 28.95
CA GLY A 250 -1.59 11.42 28.29
C GLY A 250 -0.47 10.38 28.31
N HIS A 251 -0.67 9.24 27.63
CA HIS A 251 0.33 8.19 27.41
C HIS A 251 1.21 7.82 28.62
N SER A 252 0.58 7.76 29.80
CA SER A 252 1.27 7.66 31.09
C SER A 252 1.13 6.29 31.76
N LEU A 253 0.69 5.26 31.03
CA LEU A 253 0.41 3.94 31.59
C LEU A 253 1.58 3.29 32.36
N PRO A 254 2.86 3.32 31.92
CA PRO A 254 3.95 2.71 32.71
C PRO A 254 4.20 3.44 34.03
N ALA A 255 4.05 4.77 34.06
CA ALA A 255 4.22 5.55 35.27
C ALA A 255 3.09 5.27 36.27
N ILE A 256 1.85 5.22 35.79
CA ILE A 256 0.67 4.86 36.58
C ILE A 256 0.74 3.42 37.07
N SER A 257 1.22 2.48 36.26
CA SER A 257 1.40 1.09 36.65
C SER A 257 2.43 0.94 37.77
N ALA A 258 3.50 1.75 37.73
CA ALA A 258 4.53 1.78 38.77
C ALA A 258 4.09 2.54 40.05
N TYR A 259 3.28 3.59 39.91
CA TYR A 259 2.76 4.46 40.97
C TYR A 259 1.25 4.74 40.76
N PRO A 260 0.37 3.80 41.14
CA PRO A 260 -1.07 3.91 40.90
C PRO A 260 -1.74 5.13 41.53
N GLU A 261 -1.13 5.73 42.55
CA GLU A 261 -1.60 6.96 43.19
C GLU A 261 -1.67 8.18 42.25
N LEU A 262 -0.93 8.15 41.14
CA LEU A 262 -0.90 9.19 40.10
C LEU A 262 -2.14 9.17 39.18
N ALA A 263 -2.87 8.05 39.14
CA ALA A 263 -4.13 7.94 38.40
C ALA A 263 -5.28 8.63 39.14
N CYS A 264 -6.44 8.72 38.49
CA CYS A 264 -7.70 9.07 39.17
C CYS A 264 -8.22 7.90 40.05
N GLY A 265 -7.62 6.71 39.92
CA GLY A 265 -8.05 5.45 40.51
C GLY A 265 -8.19 5.42 42.05
N GLY A 266 -9.07 4.54 42.54
CA GLY A 266 -9.59 4.48 43.91
C GLY A 266 -10.91 5.25 44.10
N ASP A 267 -11.12 6.30 43.31
CA ASP A 267 -12.24 7.24 43.42
C ASP A 267 -13.24 7.16 42.25
N LEU A 268 -12.98 6.33 41.24
CA LEU A 268 -13.83 6.14 40.07
C LEU A 268 -14.87 5.04 40.34
N LYS A 269 -16.10 5.24 39.87
CA LYS A 269 -17.12 4.17 39.89
C LYS A 269 -16.81 3.17 38.78
N ASP A 270 -16.71 1.89 39.12
CA ASP A 270 -16.69 0.82 38.12
C ASP A 270 -18.09 0.71 37.50
N ASP A 271 -18.21 1.05 36.21
CA ASP A 271 -19.45 1.06 35.45
C ASP A 271 -19.73 -0.28 34.74
N GLY A 272 -18.91 -1.30 34.99
CA GLY A 272 -19.01 -2.62 34.36
C GLY A 272 -18.22 -2.74 33.06
N GLU A 273 -17.49 -1.70 32.63
CA GLU A 273 -16.52 -1.77 31.52
C GLU A 273 -15.09 -2.14 31.99
N GLY A 274 -14.89 -2.46 33.28
CA GLY A 274 -13.60 -2.93 33.80
C GLY A 274 -12.60 -1.80 34.09
N TRP A 275 -13.08 -0.67 34.63
CA TRP A 275 -12.24 0.48 34.98
C TRP A 275 -11.30 0.11 36.13
N THR A 276 -10.01 0.04 35.83
CA THR A 276 -8.94 -0.18 36.81
C THR A 276 -7.94 0.97 36.69
N PRO A 277 -7.14 1.29 37.73
CA PRO A 277 -6.04 2.24 37.59
C PRO A 277 -5.11 1.90 36.41
N SER A 278 -4.98 0.60 36.08
CA SER A 278 -4.24 0.07 34.94
C SER A 278 -4.94 0.20 33.58
N SER A 279 -6.20 0.63 33.51
CA SER A 279 -6.87 0.98 32.24
C SER A 279 -6.92 2.49 31.99
N GLN A 280 -6.35 3.29 32.89
CA GLN A 280 -6.15 4.74 32.72
C GLN A 280 -4.73 5.01 32.22
N ASN A 281 -4.61 5.76 31.13
CA ASN A 281 -3.35 6.16 30.53
C ASN A 281 -3.07 7.66 30.66
N SER A 282 -3.71 8.36 31.61
CA SER A 282 -3.48 9.79 31.82
C SER A 282 -3.29 10.13 33.29
N TYR A 283 -2.37 11.02 33.64
CA TYR A 283 -2.20 11.47 35.01
C TYR A 283 -3.46 12.18 35.55
N CYS A 284 -3.69 12.13 36.87
CA CYS A 284 -4.76 12.88 37.51
C CYS A 284 -4.40 14.36 37.63
N ALA A 285 -5.04 15.22 36.82
CA ALA A 285 -4.81 16.67 36.84
C ALA A 285 -5.33 17.38 38.11
N GLY A 286 -6.12 16.70 38.95
CA GLY A 286 -6.69 17.25 40.17
C GLY A 286 -5.88 17.00 41.44
N LYS A 287 -4.77 16.24 41.38
CA LYS A 287 -3.96 15.87 42.55
C LYS A 287 -2.65 16.65 42.57
N GLU A 288 -2.32 17.25 43.72
CA GLU A 288 -1.03 17.94 43.93
C GLU A 288 0.17 16.98 43.88
N ALA A 289 -0.03 15.72 44.29
CA ALA A 289 0.99 14.67 44.20
C ALA A 289 1.46 14.42 42.75
N THR A 290 0.56 14.54 41.76
CA THR A 290 0.89 14.45 40.34
C THR A 290 1.89 15.53 39.93
N TYR A 291 1.63 16.78 40.29
CA TYR A 291 2.51 17.89 39.93
C TYR A 291 3.85 17.79 40.66
N THR A 292 3.85 17.41 41.93
CA THR A 292 5.10 17.17 42.68
C THR A 292 5.96 16.10 42.00
N PHE A 293 5.35 14.98 41.61
CA PHE A 293 6.01 13.90 40.87
C PHE A 293 6.62 14.38 39.56
N LEU A 294 5.86 15.12 38.74
CA LEU A 294 6.34 15.61 37.44
C LEU A 294 7.42 16.69 37.57
N GLU A 295 7.30 17.58 38.54
CA GLU A 295 8.32 18.60 38.85
C GLU A 295 9.64 17.93 39.28
N ASP A 296 9.57 16.90 40.11
CA ASP A 296 10.73 16.09 40.50
C ASP A 296 11.37 15.35 39.31
N VAL A 297 10.55 14.73 38.45
CA VAL A 297 11.03 14.08 37.21
C VAL A 297 11.71 15.10 36.30
N LEU A 298 11.06 16.24 36.04
CA LEU A 298 11.58 17.29 35.17
C LEU A 298 12.87 17.91 35.73
N THR A 299 13.02 17.99 37.06
CA THR A 299 14.28 18.42 37.68
C THR A 299 15.45 17.52 37.27
N GLU A 300 15.28 16.20 37.37
CA GLU A 300 16.32 15.25 36.97
C GLU A 300 16.54 15.28 35.45
N VAL A 301 15.47 15.36 34.65
CA VAL A 301 15.55 15.46 33.17
C VAL A 301 16.34 16.69 32.74
N MET A 302 16.00 17.89 33.25
CA MET A 302 16.67 19.14 32.87
C MET A 302 18.15 19.20 33.28
N ALA A 303 18.56 18.35 34.25
CA ALA A 303 19.96 18.19 34.63
C ALA A 303 20.73 17.28 33.65
N LEU A 304 20.05 16.32 33.00
CA LEU A 304 20.64 15.40 32.03
C LEU A 304 20.67 15.98 30.61
N PHE A 305 19.65 16.77 30.26
CA PHE A 305 19.47 17.35 28.93
C PHE A 305 19.71 18.86 28.99
N PRO A 306 20.86 19.35 28.48
CA PRO A 306 21.24 20.75 28.61
C PRO A 306 20.56 21.69 27.60
N ASP A 307 19.77 21.18 26.65
CA ASP A 307 19.07 22.00 25.66
C ASP A 307 18.02 22.90 26.31
N GLU A 308 17.75 24.05 25.71
CA GLU A 308 16.76 24.99 26.24
C GLU A 308 15.33 24.46 26.13
N TYR A 309 15.04 23.55 25.19
CA TYR A 309 13.71 22.97 25.02
C TYR A 309 13.52 21.65 25.75
N ILE A 310 12.33 21.46 26.31
CA ILE A 310 11.81 20.19 26.83
C ILE A 310 10.46 19.95 26.16
N HIS A 311 10.29 18.78 25.54
CA HIS A 311 9.00 18.36 25.01
C HIS A 311 8.21 17.66 26.11
N ILE A 312 6.95 18.03 26.28
CA ILE A 312 6.05 17.41 27.28
C ILE A 312 4.91 16.62 26.63
N GLY A 313 4.89 16.60 25.29
CA GLY A 313 3.82 16.04 24.47
C GLY A 313 2.49 16.73 24.65
N GLY A 314 1.52 16.04 25.24
CA GLY A 314 0.19 16.56 25.51
C GLY A 314 -0.88 16.16 24.50
N ASP A 315 -0.61 15.13 23.70
CA ASP A 315 -1.50 14.54 22.71
C ASP A 315 -2.48 13.52 23.33
N GLU A 316 -3.55 13.24 22.59
CA GLU A 316 -4.53 12.16 22.79
C GLU A 316 -5.05 11.90 24.22
N VAL A 317 -5.06 12.93 25.07
CA VAL A 317 -5.38 12.77 26.50
C VAL A 317 -6.84 12.34 26.71
N ILE A 318 -7.04 11.16 27.29
CA ILE A 318 -8.36 10.57 27.53
C ILE A 318 -9.08 11.29 28.69
N LYS A 319 -10.05 12.15 28.36
CA LYS A 319 -10.74 13.02 29.34
C LYS A 319 -11.79 12.35 30.22
N LYS A 320 -12.32 11.19 29.81
CA LYS A 320 -13.41 10.50 30.55
C LYS A 320 -13.06 10.21 32.02
N PHE A 321 -11.78 10.00 32.34
CA PHE A 321 -11.32 9.80 33.71
C PHE A 321 -11.42 11.08 34.55
N TRP A 322 -11.13 12.24 33.96
CA TRP A 322 -11.18 13.53 34.66
C TRP A 322 -12.61 14.02 34.89
N ASP A 323 -13.53 13.71 33.96
CA ASP A 323 -14.94 14.04 34.10
C ASP A 323 -15.58 13.41 35.35
N GLN A 324 -15.13 12.21 35.71
CA GLN A 324 -15.66 11.46 36.85
C GLN A 324 -14.83 11.60 38.14
N CYS A 325 -13.59 12.10 38.04
CA CYS A 325 -12.67 12.15 39.18
C CYS A 325 -13.02 13.30 40.15
N PRO A 326 -13.32 13.03 41.43
CA PRO A 326 -13.69 14.07 42.40
C PRO A 326 -12.59 15.10 42.62
N HIS A 327 -11.31 14.70 42.52
CA HIS A 327 -10.17 15.60 42.59
C HIS A 327 -10.12 16.56 41.39
N CYS A 328 -10.26 16.04 40.17
CA CYS A 328 -10.29 16.88 38.96
C CYS A 328 -11.48 17.85 39.01
N GLN A 329 -12.66 17.38 39.40
CA GLN A 329 -13.85 18.22 39.54
C GLN A 329 -13.68 19.29 40.64
N ALA A 330 -13.02 18.96 41.75
CA ALA A 330 -12.70 19.92 42.80
C ALA A 330 -11.71 20.99 42.31
N GLN A 331 -10.68 20.59 41.57
CA GLN A 331 -9.71 21.50 40.97
C GLN A 331 -10.37 22.44 39.95
N MET A 332 -11.29 21.91 39.13
CA MET A 332 -12.05 22.73 38.18
C MET A 332 -12.91 23.79 38.88
N ARG A 333 -13.59 23.43 39.98
CA ARG A 333 -14.35 24.39 40.79
C ARG A 333 -13.45 25.45 41.43
N LYS A 334 -12.30 25.05 41.97
CA LYS A 334 -11.33 25.95 42.61
C LYS A 334 -10.80 27.01 41.64
N GLU A 335 -10.39 26.59 40.44
CA GLU A 335 -9.78 27.45 39.42
C GLU A 335 -10.79 28.06 38.45
N ARG A 336 -12.09 27.78 38.64
CA ARG A 336 -13.20 28.23 37.76
C ARG A 336 -13.04 27.79 36.31
N ILE A 337 -12.52 26.58 36.11
CA ILE A 337 -12.31 25.93 34.82
C ILE A 337 -13.63 25.33 34.33
N LYS A 338 -13.99 25.58 33.07
CA LYS A 338 -15.33 25.24 32.54
C LYS A 338 -15.46 23.80 32.08
N ASN A 339 -14.39 23.21 31.56
CA ASN A 339 -14.40 21.87 30.96
C ASN A 339 -13.01 21.23 31.04
N THR A 340 -12.91 19.96 30.66
CA THR A 340 -11.68 19.17 30.75
C THR A 340 -10.60 19.57 29.72
N ASN A 341 -10.93 20.29 28.65
CA ASN A 341 -9.94 20.89 27.75
C ASN A 341 -9.25 22.08 28.43
N GLU A 342 -10.01 22.95 29.09
CA GLU A 342 -9.43 24.02 29.93
C GLU A 342 -8.65 23.44 31.14
N LEU A 343 -9.01 22.25 31.64
CA LEU A 343 -8.23 21.54 32.67
C LEU A 343 -6.89 21.02 32.13
N GLN A 344 -6.83 20.55 30.88
CA GLN A 344 -5.55 20.24 30.22
C GLN A 344 -4.70 21.49 30.09
N SER A 345 -5.27 22.58 29.57
CA SER A 345 -4.56 23.87 29.50
C SER A 345 -4.05 24.33 30.86
N TYR A 346 -4.82 24.14 31.95
CA TYR A 346 -4.34 24.39 33.31
C TYR A 346 -3.11 23.53 33.66
N PHE A 347 -3.16 22.23 33.40
CA PHE A 347 -2.05 21.31 33.62
C PHE A 347 -0.80 21.75 32.85
N ILE A 348 -0.94 21.99 31.54
CA ILE A 348 0.16 22.40 30.65
C ILE A 348 0.76 23.72 31.12
N ARG A 349 -0.05 24.74 31.45
CA ARG A 349 0.45 26.04 31.97
C ARG A 349 1.19 25.89 33.29
N ARG A 350 0.79 24.96 34.15
CA ARG A 350 1.49 24.71 35.41
C ARG A 350 2.87 24.10 35.16
N MET A 351 2.98 23.14 34.24
CA MET A 351 4.27 22.57 33.83
C MET A 351 5.14 23.58 33.07
N GLU A 352 4.55 24.38 32.17
CA GLU A 352 5.26 25.47 31.49
C GLU A 352 5.86 26.46 32.48
N LYS A 353 5.10 26.86 33.51
CA LYS A 353 5.60 27.77 34.56
C LYS A 353 6.80 27.19 35.28
N TYR A 354 6.78 25.88 35.57
CA TYR A 354 7.89 25.20 36.22
C TYR A 354 9.13 25.13 35.32
N ILE A 355 8.95 24.75 34.05
CA ILE A 355 9.99 24.69 33.02
C ILE A 355 10.62 26.08 32.80
N ASN A 356 9.81 27.12 32.65
CA ASN A 356 10.27 28.51 32.51
C ASN A 356 11.05 28.99 33.74
N ALA A 357 10.66 28.59 34.96
CA ALA A 357 11.38 28.95 36.19
C ALA A 357 12.80 28.36 36.24
N HIS A 358 13.09 27.34 35.42
CA HIS A 358 14.41 26.73 35.24
C HIS A 358 15.11 27.19 33.96
N ASN A 359 14.67 28.31 33.36
CA ASN A 359 15.19 28.89 32.12
C ASN A 359 15.13 27.93 30.93
N ARG A 360 14.07 27.11 30.88
CA ARG A 360 13.77 26.22 29.75
C ARG A 360 12.49 26.65 29.05
N HIS A 361 12.24 26.10 27.86
CA HIS A 361 11.10 26.37 27.00
C HIS A 361 10.33 25.09 26.71
N LEU A 362 9.00 25.18 26.77
CA LEU A 362 8.12 24.05 26.53
C LEU A 362 7.86 23.86 25.03
N ILE A 363 7.89 22.60 24.59
CA ILE A 363 7.27 22.15 23.34
C ILE A 363 6.15 21.15 23.68
N GLY A 364 5.04 21.21 22.94
CA GLY A 364 4.02 20.16 22.98
C GLY A 364 3.30 20.00 21.64
N TRP A 365 2.65 18.85 21.48
CA TRP A 365 1.81 18.54 20.31
C TRP A 365 0.63 19.50 20.22
N ASP A 366 0.09 19.72 19.02
CA ASP A 366 -0.87 20.80 18.75
C ASP A 366 -2.14 20.81 19.60
N GLU A 367 -2.49 19.70 20.25
CA GLU A 367 -3.58 19.66 21.24
C GLU A 367 -3.35 20.56 22.45
N ILE A 368 -2.11 20.98 22.76
CA ILE A 368 -1.85 21.97 23.82
C ILE A 368 -2.47 23.34 23.51
N THR A 369 -2.91 23.57 22.27
CA THR A 369 -3.67 24.77 21.89
C THR A 369 -5.10 24.75 22.41
N HIS A 370 -5.66 23.56 22.71
CA HIS A 370 -7.01 23.40 23.21
C HIS A 370 -7.17 23.96 24.63
N GLY A 371 -8.25 24.69 24.88
CA GLY A 371 -8.52 25.30 26.20
C GLY A 371 -7.64 26.50 26.56
N GLY A 372 -6.77 26.94 25.65
CA GLY A 372 -5.92 28.12 25.77
C GLY A 372 -4.43 27.77 25.87
N LEU A 373 -3.64 28.26 24.92
CA LEU A 373 -2.21 27.99 24.84
C LEU A 373 -1.42 28.69 25.96
N ALA A 374 -0.38 28.02 26.46
CA ALA A 374 0.53 28.60 27.43
C ALA A 374 1.44 29.65 26.76
N PRO A 375 1.68 30.82 27.38
CA PRO A 375 2.15 32.04 26.70
C PRO A 375 3.52 31.95 26.00
N ASN A 376 4.40 31.02 26.43
CA ASN A 376 5.73 30.85 25.86
C ASN A 376 5.91 29.51 25.14
N ALA A 377 4.83 28.74 24.98
CA ALA A 377 4.88 27.43 24.36
C ALA A 377 5.27 27.51 22.88
N THR A 378 6.12 26.58 22.46
CA THR A 378 6.32 26.24 21.05
C THR A 378 5.42 25.06 20.71
N VAL A 379 4.76 25.11 19.56
CA VAL A 379 3.75 24.09 19.19
C VAL A 379 4.26 23.21 18.06
N MET A 380 4.19 21.89 18.23
CA MET A 380 4.52 20.90 17.21
C MET A 380 3.23 20.40 16.53
N PHE A 381 3.04 20.79 15.27
CA PHE A 381 1.78 20.54 14.55
C PHE A 381 1.81 19.22 13.79
N TRP A 382 0.91 18.30 14.12
CA TRP A 382 0.80 16.96 13.50
C TRP A 382 -0.58 16.67 12.88
N ILE A 383 -1.67 17.08 13.54
CA ILE A 383 -3.06 16.95 13.04
C ILE A 383 -3.73 18.32 12.85
N GLY A 384 -3.63 19.20 13.85
CA GLY A 384 -4.40 20.44 14.00
C GLY A 384 -3.97 21.62 13.12
N MET A 385 -3.61 21.39 11.85
CA MET A 385 -3.06 22.40 10.94
C MET A 385 -3.92 23.68 10.84
N GLY A 386 -5.24 23.57 11.03
CA GLY A 386 -6.16 24.71 11.02
C GLY A 386 -5.88 25.76 12.10
N ALA A 387 -5.20 25.41 13.19
CA ALA A 387 -4.83 26.32 14.27
C ALA A 387 -3.48 27.03 14.06
N VAL A 388 -2.71 26.66 13.02
CA VAL A 388 -1.40 27.27 12.70
C VAL A 388 -1.52 28.79 12.52
N PRO A 389 -2.47 29.34 11.72
CA PRO A 389 -2.55 30.79 11.50
C PRO A 389 -2.77 31.60 12.76
N GLU A 390 -3.62 31.12 13.68
CA GLU A 390 -3.87 31.79 14.95
C GLU A 390 -2.66 31.71 15.88
N THR A 391 -1.99 30.55 15.91
CA THR A 391 -0.82 30.29 16.76
C THR A 391 0.36 31.20 16.41
N VAL A 392 0.72 31.30 15.13
CA VAL A 392 1.83 32.18 14.70
C VAL A 392 1.48 33.66 14.85
N LYS A 393 0.21 34.05 14.63
CA LYS A 393 -0.25 35.44 14.82
C LYS A 393 -0.25 35.88 16.28
N LYS A 394 -0.39 34.93 17.22
CA LYS A 394 -0.21 35.16 18.66
C LYS A 394 1.26 35.23 19.09
N GLY A 395 2.20 35.02 18.18
CA GLY A 395 3.63 35.12 18.42
C GLY A 395 4.30 33.82 18.87
N HIS A 396 3.60 32.69 18.85
CA HIS A 396 4.18 31.40 19.18
C HIS A 396 5.03 30.87 18.02
N ASN A 397 6.11 30.19 18.39
CA ASN A 397 6.91 29.42 17.44
C ASN A 397 6.22 28.10 17.12
N VAL A 398 6.41 27.63 15.90
CA VAL A 398 5.82 26.37 15.41
C VAL A 398 6.87 25.49 14.76
N ILE A 399 6.72 24.18 14.96
CA ILE A 399 7.48 23.13 14.30
C ILE A 399 6.49 22.26 13.53
N MET A 400 6.75 22.05 12.24
CA MET A 400 5.81 21.37 11.36
C MET A 400 6.13 19.87 11.30
N THR A 401 5.17 19.04 11.69
CA THR A 401 5.28 17.57 11.63
C THR A 401 3.98 16.90 11.16
N PRO A 402 3.32 17.39 10.08
CA PRO A 402 2.06 16.81 9.63
C PRO A 402 2.19 15.32 9.34
N MET A 403 1.16 14.53 9.67
CA MET A 403 1.10 13.09 9.35
C MET A 403 1.56 12.77 7.92
N SER A 404 1.22 13.63 6.95
CA SER A 404 1.84 13.60 5.62
C SER A 404 2.56 14.92 5.31
N PRO A 405 3.85 14.90 4.94
CA PRO A 405 4.70 13.73 4.67
C PRO A 405 5.58 13.28 5.85
N CYS A 406 5.37 13.77 7.07
CA CYS A 406 6.39 13.68 8.13
C CYS A 406 6.35 12.41 8.97
N TYR A 407 5.30 11.58 8.92
CA TYR A 407 5.24 10.34 9.71
C TYR A 407 5.92 9.20 8.94
N PHE A 408 7.10 8.80 9.39
CA PHE A 408 7.91 7.77 8.75
C PHE A 408 7.55 6.36 9.23
N ASP A 409 6.62 6.22 10.15
CA ASP A 409 5.95 4.96 10.48
C ASP A 409 4.88 4.55 9.46
N TYR A 410 4.34 5.52 8.71
CA TYR A 410 3.37 5.22 7.64
C TYR A 410 4.02 4.49 6.47
N ALA A 411 3.17 3.74 5.74
CA ALA A 411 3.54 3.05 4.52
C ALA A 411 4.32 3.98 3.58
N TYR A 412 5.41 3.44 3.01
CA TYR A 412 6.35 4.25 2.23
C TYR A 412 5.68 4.93 1.03
N SER A 413 4.66 4.32 0.44
CA SER A 413 3.86 4.92 -0.65
C SER A 413 3.10 6.18 -0.23
N SER A 414 2.71 6.29 1.04
CA SER A 414 1.94 7.42 1.57
C SER A 414 2.85 8.62 1.82
N ASN A 415 4.04 8.38 2.38
CA ASN A 415 5.03 9.39 2.72
C ASN A 415 6.38 9.06 2.06
N SER A 416 6.42 9.03 0.72
CA SER A 416 7.63 8.64 -0.03
C SER A 416 8.74 9.69 0.06
N THR A 417 9.97 9.30 -0.32
CA THR A 417 11.10 10.23 -0.46
C THR A 417 10.75 11.46 -1.29
N GLU A 418 10.10 11.26 -2.43
CA GLU A 418 9.68 12.36 -3.32
C GLU A 418 8.62 13.24 -2.68
N ARG A 419 7.72 12.68 -1.88
CA ARG A 419 6.70 13.47 -1.19
C ARG A 419 7.32 14.34 -0.11
N VAL A 420 8.22 13.78 0.70
CA VAL A 420 9.03 14.51 1.69
C VAL A 420 9.86 15.59 1.00
N TYR A 421 10.47 15.25 -0.14
CA TYR A 421 11.26 16.17 -0.94
C TYR A 421 10.41 17.31 -1.52
N ASN A 422 9.20 17.07 -2.02
CA ASN A 422 8.42 18.11 -2.69
C ASN A 422 7.68 19.04 -1.72
N TRP A 423 7.57 18.65 -0.44
CA TRP A 423 6.88 19.43 0.56
C TRP A 423 7.66 20.68 1.01
N ASN A 424 6.93 21.67 1.50
CA ASN A 424 7.45 22.90 2.07
C ASN A 424 6.86 23.09 3.47
N PRO A 425 7.69 23.20 4.53
CA PRO A 425 7.19 23.40 5.89
C PRO A 425 6.37 24.67 6.09
N VAL A 426 6.73 25.75 5.39
CA VAL A 426 6.01 27.03 5.49
C VAL A 426 4.84 27.02 4.52
N PRO A 427 3.58 27.13 4.97
CA PRO A 427 2.43 27.28 4.08
C PRO A 427 2.59 28.52 3.17
N GLU A 428 2.06 28.43 1.96
CA GLU A 428 2.31 29.45 0.91
C GLU A 428 1.84 30.84 1.33
N GLU A 429 0.75 30.95 2.09
CA GLU A 429 0.22 32.20 2.62
C GLU A 429 1.14 32.91 3.63
N PHE A 430 2.10 32.19 4.22
CA PHE A 430 3.06 32.77 5.17
C PHE A 430 4.42 33.06 4.55
N MET A 431 4.70 32.58 3.34
CA MET A 431 5.98 32.83 2.66
C MET A 431 6.18 34.32 2.39
N GLY A 432 7.34 34.86 2.79
CA GLY A 432 7.69 36.28 2.69
C GLY A 432 6.93 37.19 3.67
N SER A 433 6.08 36.64 4.54
CA SER A 433 5.31 37.41 5.52
C SER A 433 6.12 37.71 6.78
N ALA A 434 5.63 38.63 7.62
CA ALA A 434 6.21 38.90 8.93
C ALA A 434 6.15 37.69 9.89
N TYR A 435 5.31 36.68 9.59
CA TYR A 435 5.10 35.49 10.41
C TYR A 435 5.96 34.28 9.97
N GLU A 436 6.72 34.39 8.88
CA GLU A 436 7.53 33.27 8.38
C GLU A 436 8.57 32.80 9.40
N LYS A 437 9.09 33.73 10.23
CA LYS A 437 10.15 33.45 11.21
C LYS A 437 9.69 32.60 12.39
N GLN A 438 8.38 32.51 12.63
CA GLN A 438 7.78 31.69 13.68
C GLN A 438 7.85 30.19 13.31
N PHE A 439 8.02 29.85 12.03
CA PHE A 439 8.24 28.49 11.58
C PHE A 439 9.71 28.11 11.79
N LEU A 440 10.02 27.47 12.92
CA LEU A 440 11.39 27.09 13.27
C LEU A 440 11.97 26.08 12.27
N GLY A 441 11.11 25.25 11.69
CA GLY A 441 11.44 24.21 10.73
C GLY A 441 10.45 23.05 10.79
N ALA A 442 10.94 21.84 10.55
CA ALA A 442 10.12 20.63 10.53
C ALA A 442 10.86 19.43 11.11
N GLN A 443 10.15 18.33 11.24
CA GLN A 443 10.71 17.08 11.72
C GLN A 443 10.03 15.86 11.10
N GLY A 444 10.82 14.81 10.84
CA GLY A 444 10.28 13.47 10.52
C GLY A 444 10.04 12.67 11.81
N ASN A 445 8.81 12.18 12.01
CA ASN A 445 8.41 11.41 13.19
C ASN A 445 8.52 9.91 12.93
N VAL A 446 9.23 9.20 13.81
CA VAL A 446 9.37 7.73 13.77
C VAL A 446 8.71 7.10 15.00
N TRP A 447 7.41 6.82 14.91
CA TRP A 447 6.68 6.02 15.89
C TRP A 447 6.92 4.53 15.66
N THR A 448 7.00 3.73 16.73
CA THR A 448 7.60 2.38 16.63
C THR A 448 6.68 1.22 17.00
N GLU A 449 5.36 1.40 16.91
CA GLU A 449 4.37 0.33 17.13
C GLU A 449 4.63 -0.92 16.28
N TRP A 450 5.10 -0.72 15.04
CA TRP A 450 5.32 -1.77 14.04
C TRP A 450 6.79 -1.88 13.58
N MET A 451 7.72 -1.40 14.40
CA MET A 451 9.16 -1.42 14.13
C MET A 451 9.92 -2.12 15.25
N GLU A 452 9.76 -3.44 15.39
CA GLU A 452 10.35 -4.17 16.53
C GLU A 452 11.89 -4.19 16.56
N THR A 453 12.55 -3.86 15.45
CA THR A 453 14.00 -3.94 15.27
C THR A 453 14.58 -2.66 14.69
N SER A 454 15.86 -2.38 15.01
CA SER A 454 16.62 -1.27 14.44
C SER A 454 16.67 -1.32 12.90
N ASP A 455 16.79 -2.51 12.33
CA ASP A 455 16.83 -2.71 10.87
C ASP A 455 15.52 -2.24 10.21
N ARG A 456 14.39 -2.41 10.89
CA ARG A 456 13.10 -1.92 10.42
C ARG A 456 13.01 -0.40 10.52
N VAL A 457 13.53 0.20 11.59
CA VAL A 457 13.64 1.67 11.71
C VAL A 457 14.49 2.23 10.57
N GLU A 458 15.66 1.66 10.31
CA GLU A 458 16.54 2.09 9.23
C GLU A 458 15.86 1.99 7.85
N TYR A 459 15.17 0.88 7.58
CA TYR A 459 14.41 0.67 6.35
C TYR A 459 13.33 1.74 6.15
N MET A 460 12.64 2.10 7.23
CA MET A 460 11.58 3.09 7.18
C MET A 460 12.16 4.50 7.08
N VAL A 461 13.24 4.82 7.79
CA VAL A 461 13.78 6.19 7.83
C VAL A 461 14.58 6.53 6.57
N MET A 462 15.32 5.58 5.99
CA MET A 462 16.19 5.83 4.83
C MET A 462 15.58 5.34 3.52
N PRO A 463 15.60 6.14 2.44
CA PRO A 463 16.20 7.49 2.29
C PRO A 463 15.28 8.70 2.60
N ARG A 464 14.17 8.54 3.33
CA ARG A 464 13.25 9.67 3.62
C ARG A 464 13.89 10.78 4.47
N MET A 465 14.77 10.43 5.41
CA MET A 465 15.54 11.40 6.18
C MET A 465 16.48 12.24 5.31
N ILE A 466 17.06 11.66 4.26
CA ILE A 466 17.92 12.39 3.30
C ILE A 466 17.09 13.44 2.54
N ALA A 467 15.86 13.09 2.15
CA ALA A 467 14.93 14.06 1.57
C ALA A 467 14.47 15.12 2.58
N MET A 468 14.25 14.75 3.84
CA MET A 468 13.91 15.70 4.91
C MET A 468 15.06 16.70 5.12
N ALA A 469 16.29 16.21 5.19
CA ALA A 469 17.49 17.04 5.31
C ALA A 469 17.58 18.06 4.17
N GLU A 470 17.35 17.64 2.92
CA GLU A 470 17.35 18.58 1.80
C GLU A 470 16.20 19.58 1.87
N THR A 471 14.99 19.14 2.23
CA THR A 471 13.84 20.02 2.41
C THR A 471 14.06 21.10 3.47
N LEU A 472 14.84 20.80 4.52
CA LEU A 472 15.06 21.72 5.64
C LEU A 472 16.35 22.56 5.54
N TRP A 473 17.27 22.17 4.67
CA TRP A 473 18.51 22.90 4.43
C TRP A 473 18.45 23.76 3.16
N THR A 474 18.04 23.18 2.03
CA THR A 474 18.10 23.84 0.72
C THR A 474 16.93 24.82 0.54
N SER A 475 17.22 25.99 -0.05
CA SER A 475 16.20 27.00 -0.34
C SER A 475 15.17 26.47 -1.35
N LYS A 476 13.88 26.82 -1.17
CA LYS A 476 12.76 26.27 -1.95
C LYS A 476 12.96 26.42 -3.47
N ASP A 477 13.49 27.56 -3.90
CA ASP A 477 13.77 27.93 -5.29
C ASP A 477 14.92 27.13 -5.93
N LYS A 478 15.75 26.45 -5.13
CA LYS A 478 16.87 25.63 -5.59
C LYS A 478 16.58 24.14 -5.64
N LYS A 479 15.43 23.70 -5.15
CA LYS A 479 15.04 22.28 -5.12
C LYS A 479 14.73 21.79 -6.53
N ASP A 480 15.49 20.81 -7.00
CA ASP A 480 15.24 20.04 -8.22
C ASP A 480 15.23 18.53 -7.92
N LEU A 481 14.05 17.91 -8.04
CA LEU A 481 13.87 16.49 -7.72
C LEU A 481 14.72 15.56 -8.58
N ARG A 482 14.93 15.89 -9.87
CA ARG A 482 15.75 15.07 -10.77
C ARG A 482 17.22 15.14 -10.33
N SER A 483 17.69 16.34 -10.01
CA SER A 483 19.03 16.54 -9.49
C SER A 483 19.23 15.82 -8.15
N PHE A 484 18.27 15.94 -7.23
CA PHE A 484 18.27 15.23 -5.94
C PHE A 484 18.35 13.71 -6.11
N LYS A 485 17.49 13.11 -6.96
CA LYS A 485 17.52 11.67 -7.25
C LYS A 485 18.87 11.22 -7.81
N SER A 486 19.45 12.02 -8.72
CA SER A 486 20.79 11.76 -9.27
C SER A 486 21.87 11.75 -8.18
N ARG A 487 21.88 12.76 -7.30
CA ARG A 487 22.84 12.80 -6.17
C ARG A 487 22.60 11.65 -5.19
N LEU A 488 21.34 11.35 -4.87
CA LEU A 488 20.95 10.27 -3.96
C LEU A 488 21.51 8.91 -4.39
N THR A 489 21.67 8.66 -5.70
CA THR A 489 22.29 7.42 -6.20
C THR A 489 23.70 7.18 -5.63
N HIS A 490 24.47 8.24 -5.39
CA HIS A 490 25.80 8.18 -4.81
C HIS A 490 25.73 7.94 -3.30
N HIS A 491 24.68 8.42 -2.63
CA HIS A 491 24.52 8.27 -1.19
C HIS A 491 24.22 6.83 -0.73
N PHE A 492 23.79 5.94 -1.63
CA PHE A 492 23.61 4.53 -1.29
C PHE A 492 24.93 3.85 -0.92
N SER A 493 26.06 4.19 -1.55
CA SER A 493 27.36 3.62 -1.16
C SER A 493 27.80 4.08 0.24
N TYR A 494 27.48 5.32 0.62
CA TYR A 494 27.72 5.83 1.98
C TYR A 494 26.88 5.05 3.01
N LEU A 495 25.61 4.81 2.70
CA LEU A 495 24.74 4.02 3.58
C LEU A 495 25.20 2.56 3.70
N ASP A 496 25.76 1.97 2.63
CA ASP A 496 26.37 0.65 2.71
C ASP A 496 27.60 0.63 3.62
N HIS A 497 28.46 1.66 3.53
CA HIS A 497 29.65 1.78 4.37
C HIS A 497 29.31 1.88 5.86
N TRP A 498 28.17 2.50 6.18
CA TRP A 498 27.63 2.58 7.54
C TRP A 498 26.74 1.40 7.94
N ASP A 499 26.66 0.37 7.10
CA ASP A 499 25.86 -0.83 7.33
C ASP A 499 24.39 -0.51 7.65
N VAL A 500 23.78 0.37 6.86
CA VAL A 500 22.39 0.82 7.07
C VAL A 500 21.43 -0.03 6.25
N ASN A 501 20.40 -0.58 6.90
CA ASN A 501 19.35 -1.34 6.22
C ASN A 501 18.32 -0.44 5.50
N TYR A 502 18.78 0.45 4.62
CA TYR A 502 17.91 1.38 3.89
C TYR A 502 16.96 0.69 2.89
N ARG A 503 15.82 1.34 2.57
CA ARG A 503 14.90 0.86 1.52
C ARG A 503 15.51 1.01 0.13
N ILE A 504 15.59 -0.09 -0.62
CA ILE A 504 16.01 -0.08 -2.03
C ILE A 504 14.93 0.63 -2.89
N PRO A 505 15.31 1.60 -3.75
CA PRO A 505 14.37 2.28 -4.63
C PRO A 505 13.73 1.32 -5.63
N ASN A 506 12.46 1.51 -5.97
CA ASN A 506 11.81 0.68 -6.98
C ASN A 506 12.34 1.03 -8.38
N PRO A 507 12.30 0.09 -9.36
CA PRO A 507 12.56 0.41 -10.76
C PRO A 507 11.59 1.49 -11.26
N GLU A 508 12.09 2.50 -11.96
CA GLU A 508 11.29 3.58 -12.54
C GLU A 508 11.06 3.33 -14.04
N PRO A 509 9.91 2.76 -14.45
CA PRO A 509 9.62 2.52 -15.87
C PRO A 509 9.20 3.81 -16.59
N ASN A 510 9.30 3.81 -17.92
CA ASN A 510 8.79 4.89 -18.76
C ASN A 510 7.27 5.08 -18.66
N ALA A 511 6.52 4.04 -18.31
CA ALA A 511 5.13 4.10 -17.92
C ALA A 511 4.75 2.91 -17.04
N THR A 512 3.77 3.09 -16.15
CA THR A 512 3.17 1.98 -15.37
C THR A 512 2.11 1.24 -16.19
N THR A 513 1.55 1.88 -17.21
CA THR A 513 0.61 1.28 -18.16
C THR A 513 1.02 1.59 -19.59
N HIS A 514 1.06 0.58 -20.45
CA HIS A 514 1.33 0.73 -21.88
C HIS A 514 0.08 0.39 -22.68
N LEU A 515 -0.47 1.37 -23.40
CA LEU A 515 -1.53 1.14 -24.38
C LEU A 515 -0.94 1.20 -25.79
N PHE A 516 -1.06 0.10 -26.53
CA PHE A 516 -0.44 -0.03 -27.86
C PHE A 516 -1.35 -0.71 -28.87
N SER A 517 -1.22 -0.34 -30.15
CA SER A 517 -1.93 -1.01 -31.25
C SER A 517 -1.24 -2.31 -31.68
N GLU A 518 0.03 -2.20 -32.11
CA GLU A 518 0.81 -3.31 -32.65
C GLU A 518 1.86 -3.80 -31.65
N SER A 519 2.77 -2.90 -31.26
CA SER A 519 3.82 -3.17 -30.28
C SER A 519 4.24 -1.91 -29.51
N THR A 520 4.98 -2.11 -28.42
CA THR A 520 5.60 -1.09 -27.57
C THR A 520 6.87 -1.65 -26.93
N SER A 521 7.58 -0.82 -26.16
CA SER A 521 8.71 -1.25 -25.36
C SER A 521 8.65 -0.67 -23.96
N VAL A 522 8.87 -1.52 -22.96
CA VAL A 522 9.08 -1.12 -21.57
C VAL A 522 10.56 -0.78 -21.40
N THR A 523 10.83 0.41 -20.88
CA THR A 523 12.19 0.87 -20.54
C THR A 523 12.23 1.35 -19.10
N PHE A 524 13.35 1.16 -18.43
CA PHE A 524 13.57 1.67 -17.08
C PHE A 524 14.61 2.79 -17.09
N GLN A 525 14.53 3.69 -16.11
CA GLN A 525 15.66 4.54 -15.77
C GLN A 525 16.87 3.67 -15.42
N GLU A 526 18.06 4.12 -15.82
CA GLU A 526 19.30 3.42 -15.51
C GLU A 526 19.44 3.21 -13.99
N PRO A 527 19.67 1.98 -13.53
CA PRO A 527 19.82 1.71 -12.11
C PRO A 527 21.08 2.38 -11.55
N PRO A 528 21.08 2.79 -10.27
CA PRO A 528 22.29 3.28 -9.62
C PRO A 528 23.44 2.27 -9.72
N LYS A 529 24.69 2.74 -9.67
CA LYS A 529 25.87 1.86 -9.69
C LYS A 529 25.76 0.79 -8.62
N GLY A 530 25.94 -0.48 -9.01
CA GLY A 530 25.86 -1.63 -8.11
C GLY A 530 24.45 -2.19 -7.91
N PHE A 531 23.42 -1.56 -8.50
CA PHE A 531 22.06 -2.08 -8.52
C PHE A 531 21.74 -2.73 -9.87
N GLN A 532 20.81 -3.67 -9.86
CA GLN A 532 20.32 -4.39 -11.04
C GLN A 532 18.79 -4.43 -11.03
N ILE A 533 18.17 -4.32 -12.20
CA ILE A 533 16.72 -4.51 -12.32
C ILE A 533 16.48 -5.95 -12.77
N HIS A 534 15.79 -6.75 -11.96
CA HIS A 534 15.33 -8.08 -12.34
C HIS A 534 13.87 -8.00 -12.76
N TYR A 535 13.48 -8.77 -13.79
CA TYR A 535 12.12 -8.72 -14.31
C TYR A 535 11.61 -10.07 -14.83
N THR A 536 10.28 -10.16 -14.95
CA THR A 536 9.55 -11.24 -15.60
C THR A 536 8.50 -10.64 -16.54
N THR A 537 8.13 -11.37 -17.60
CA THR A 537 7.12 -10.92 -18.58
C THR A 537 5.88 -11.81 -18.63
N ASP A 538 5.84 -12.86 -17.81
CA ASP A 538 4.74 -13.82 -17.71
C ASP A 538 3.82 -13.54 -16.52
N GLY A 539 4.10 -12.47 -15.75
CA GLY A 539 3.35 -12.07 -14.56
C GLY A 539 3.77 -12.78 -13.26
N SER A 540 4.72 -13.72 -13.31
CA SER A 540 5.35 -14.30 -12.11
C SER A 540 6.17 -13.25 -11.35
N GLU A 541 6.41 -13.44 -10.06
CA GLU A 541 7.23 -12.50 -9.30
C GLU A 541 8.72 -12.69 -9.64
N PRO A 542 9.46 -11.61 -9.94
CA PRO A 542 10.90 -11.71 -10.16
C PRO A 542 11.61 -12.11 -8.87
N THR A 543 12.64 -12.93 -9.03
CA THR A 543 13.59 -13.35 -7.99
C THR A 543 15.00 -12.87 -8.36
N MET A 544 15.97 -13.02 -7.46
CA MET A 544 17.38 -12.71 -7.74
C MET A 544 17.95 -13.51 -8.94
N ASP A 545 17.32 -14.64 -9.28
CA ASP A 545 17.69 -15.48 -10.43
C ASP A 545 16.94 -15.10 -11.73
N SER A 546 15.98 -14.17 -11.65
CA SER A 546 15.25 -13.71 -12.83
C SER A 546 16.14 -12.89 -13.76
N PRO A 547 15.82 -12.80 -15.07
CA PRO A 547 16.61 -12.04 -16.02
C PRO A 547 16.89 -10.59 -15.59
N VAL A 548 18.14 -10.17 -15.73
CA VAL A 548 18.55 -8.77 -15.52
C VAL A 548 18.19 -7.94 -16.75
N TYR A 549 17.56 -6.79 -16.53
CA TYR A 549 17.24 -5.82 -17.56
C TYR A 549 18.52 -5.15 -18.08
N THR A 550 18.85 -5.38 -19.34
CA THR A 550 19.99 -4.74 -20.04
C THR A 550 19.57 -4.00 -21.31
N THR A 551 18.39 -4.30 -21.86
CA THR A 551 17.85 -3.68 -23.07
C THR A 551 16.32 -3.53 -22.99
N PRO A 552 15.70 -2.57 -23.71
CA PRO A 552 14.25 -2.39 -23.76
C PRO A 552 13.48 -3.71 -23.96
N ILE A 553 12.48 -3.95 -23.11
CA ILE A 553 11.64 -5.15 -23.19
C ILE A 553 10.60 -4.93 -24.28
N LYS A 554 10.68 -5.69 -25.37
CA LYS A 554 9.71 -5.63 -26.46
C LYS A 554 8.39 -6.26 -26.05
N VAL A 555 7.29 -5.59 -26.39
CA VAL A 555 5.93 -6.06 -26.11
C VAL A 555 5.10 -5.98 -27.39
N ASP A 556 4.65 -7.12 -27.89
CA ASP A 556 3.84 -7.28 -29.10
C ASP A 556 2.45 -7.93 -28.83
N LYS A 557 2.26 -8.42 -27.60
CA LYS A 557 1.03 -9.01 -27.08
C LYS A 557 0.76 -8.52 -25.65
N PRO A 558 -0.50 -8.48 -25.19
CA PRO A 558 -0.80 -8.10 -23.83
C PRO A 558 -0.07 -8.98 -22.82
N LEU A 559 0.55 -8.36 -21.82
CA LEU A 559 1.30 -9.03 -20.75
C LEU A 559 1.44 -8.09 -19.55
N THR A 560 1.88 -8.63 -18.42
CA THR A 560 2.32 -7.84 -17.27
C THR A 560 3.80 -8.05 -17.08
N VAL A 561 4.59 -6.98 -17.14
CA VAL A 561 5.99 -7.02 -16.72
C VAL A 561 6.01 -6.79 -15.21
N LYS A 562 6.58 -7.70 -14.44
CA LYS A 562 6.90 -7.44 -13.03
C LYS A 562 8.40 -7.20 -12.90
N SER A 563 8.79 -6.25 -12.06
CA SER A 563 10.20 -5.88 -11.89
C SER A 563 10.52 -5.55 -10.44
N MET A 564 11.77 -5.79 -10.05
CA MET A 564 12.33 -5.34 -8.78
C MET A 564 13.73 -4.80 -9.01
N MET A 565 14.14 -3.84 -8.18
CA MET A 565 15.52 -3.38 -8.10
C MET A 565 16.22 -4.25 -7.06
N ALA A 566 17.40 -4.75 -7.38
CA ALA A 566 18.20 -5.58 -6.49
C ALA A 566 19.56 -4.94 -6.26
N LYS A 567 20.11 -5.18 -5.08
CA LYS A 567 21.49 -4.87 -4.73
C LYS A 567 21.98 -5.90 -3.72
N SER A 568 23.04 -6.60 -4.08
CA SER A 568 23.56 -7.73 -3.31
C SER A 568 22.44 -8.77 -3.08
N ASP A 569 22.10 -9.09 -1.83
CA ASP A 569 21.05 -10.02 -1.41
C ASP A 569 19.71 -9.34 -1.07
N ARG A 570 19.64 -8.00 -1.18
CA ARG A 570 18.44 -7.21 -0.90
C ARG A 570 17.74 -6.78 -2.18
N HIS A 571 16.43 -6.60 -2.14
CA HIS A 571 15.65 -6.04 -3.25
C HIS A 571 14.55 -5.07 -2.82
N SER A 572 14.07 -4.27 -3.77
CA SER A 572 12.91 -3.39 -3.61
C SER A 572 11.61 -4.18 -3.58
N GLU A 573 10.51 -3.50 -3.28
CA GLU A 573 9.18 -4.05 -3.59
C GLU A 573 9.05 -4.35 -5.09
N ILE A 574 8.24 -5.36 -5.42
CA ILE A 574 7.95 -5.73 -6.79
C ILE A 574 6.92 -4.75 -7.36
N THR A 575 7.28 -4.12 -8.47
CA THR A 575 6.37 -3.26 -9.25
C THR A 575 5.82 -4.00 -10.46
N ALA A 576 4.63 -3.60 -10.90
CA ALA A 576 3.97 -4.18 -12.07
C ALA A 576 3.71 -3.10 -13.14
N ILE A 577 3.94 -3.48 -14.39
CA ILE A 577 3.71 -2.66 -15.58
C ILE A 577 2.71 -3.40 -16.46
N HIS A 578 1.56 -2.77 -16.67
CA HIS A 578 0.46 -3.40 -17.40
C HIS A 578 0.52 -3.02 -18.87
N CYS A 579 0.74 -4.00 -19.74
CA CYS A 579 0.78 -3.78 -21.18
C CYS A 579 -0.49 -4.35 -21.82
N SER A 580 -1.29 -3.49 -22.42
CA SER A 580 -2.59 -3.83 -23.01
C SER A 580 -2.66 -3.37 -24.46
N LYS A 581 -3.23 -4.22 -25.33
CA LYS A 581 -3.61 -3.78 -26.67
C LYS A 581 -4.82 -2.85 -26.60
N PHE A 582 -4.63 -1.61 -27.04
CA PHE A 582 -5.69 -0.63 -27.20
C PHE A 582 -5.26 0.40 -28.24
N SER A 583 -6.03 0.49 -29.33
CA SER A 583 -5.82 1.49 -30.36
C SER A 583 -6.70 2.71 -30.09
N PRO A 584 -6.21 3.94 -30.36
CA PRO A 584 -7.08 5.11 -30.35
C PRO A 584 -8.30 4.88 -31.24
N ILE A 585 -9.46 5.27 -30.75
CA ILE A 585 -10.73 5.02 -31.43
C ILE A 585 -11.01 6.11 -32.48
N LYS A 586 -11.81 5.75 -33.48
CA LYS A 586 -12.40 6.70 -34.41
C LYS A 586 -13.81 7.02 -33.96
N VAL A 587 -14.02 8.25 -33.49
CA VAL A 587 -15.34 8.74 -33.04
C VAL A 587 -15.58 10.12 -33.66
N SER A 588 -16.78 10.31 -34.23
CA SER A 588 -17.25 11.59 -34.77
C SER A 588 -18.21 12.26 -33.80
N ASP A 589 -18.55 13.52 -34.08
CA ASP A 589 -19.63 14.26 -33.41
C ASP A 589 -19.38 14.50 -31.91
N LEU A 590 -18.11 14.67 -31.55
CA LEU A 590 -17.68 15.02 -30.21
C LEU A 590 -17.98 16.49 -29.89
N LYS A 591 -18.52 16.72 -28.68
CA LYS A 591 -18.75 18.05 -28.09
C LYS A 591 -17.80 18.26 -26.91
N PRO A 592 -17.37 19.50 -26.60
CA PRO A 592 -16.50 19.78 -25.45
C PRO A 592 -17.10 19.36 -24.10
N GLY A 593 -16.25 18.90 -23.18
CA GLY A 593 -16.62 18.53 -21.81
C GLY A 593 -16.95 17.04 -21.63
N LEU A 594 -17.17 16.61 -20.40
CA LEU A 594 -17.49 15.23 -20.01
C LEU A 594 -18.92 15.12 -19.47
N THR A 595 -19.51 13.93 -19.57
CA THR A 595 -20.76 13.60 -18.88
C THR A 595 -20.45 13.36 -17.42
N ALA A 596 -21.06 14.14 -16.53
CA ALA A 596 -20.95 13.99 -15.09
C ALA A 596 -22.22 13.34 -14.52
N GLN A 597 -22.05 12.33 -13.67
CA GLN A 597 -23.12 11.65 -12.96
C GLN A 597 -22.92 11.86 -11.46
N TYR A 598 -24.02 12.05 -10.73
CA TYR A 598 -24.04 12.24 -9.29
C TYR A 598 -25.07 11.32 -8.64
N ALA A 599 -24.68 10.68 -7.54
CA ALA A 599 -25.54 9.80 -6.75
C ALA A 599 -25.29 9.95 -5.25
N GLU A 600 -26.30 9.66 -4.46
CA GLU A 600 -26.27 9.78 -3.00
C GLU A 600 -26.37 8.40 -2.33
N GLY A 601 -25.49 8.11 -1.38
CA GLY A 601 -25.50 6.81 -0.70
C GLY A 601 -24.26 6.56 0.14
N LYS A 602 -24.31 5.50 0.96
CA LYS A 602 -23.19 5.10 1.81
C LYS A 602 -22.44 3.96 1.15
N TRP A 603 -21.23 4.24 0.67
CA TRP A 603 -20.37 3.24 0.05
C TRP A 603 -18.98 3.26 0.68
N LYS A 604 -18.25 2.16 0.50
CA LYS A 604 -16.84 2.05 0.91
C LYS A 604 -15.88 2.24 -0.27
N LYS A 605 -16.41 2.34 -1.47
CA LYS A 605 -15.72 2.44 -2.75
C LYS A 605 -16.62 3.17 -3.75
N VAL A 606 -16.06 3.76 -4.79
CA VAL A 606 -16.84 4.38 -5.86
C VAL A 606 -17.89 3.38 -6.34
N PRO A 607 -19.19 3.69 -6.23
CA PRO A 607 -20.24 2.75 -6.59
C PRO A 607 -20.26 2.50 -8.08
N ASP A 608 -20.76 1.33 -8.48
CA ASP A 608 -21.12 1.13 -9.88
C ASP A 608 -22.37 1.97 -10.17
N PHE A 609 -22.17 3.11 -10.83
CA PHE A 609 -23.24 4.03 -11.26
C PHE A 609 -24.27 3.37 -12.15
N ALA A 610 -23.94 2.25 -12.80
CA ALA A 610 -24.95 1.46 -13.48
C ALA A 610 -25.93 0.84 -12.46
N THR A 611 -25.52 0.42 -11.29
CA THR A 611 -26.46 -0.25 -10.36
C THR A 611 -27.41 0.70 -9.59
N LEU A 612 -27.33 2.02 -9.82
CA LEU A 612 -28.00 3.03 -9.02
C LEU A 612 -29.32 3.52 -9.66
N SER A 613 -30.38 3.62 -8.86
CA SER A 613 -31.70 4.10 -9.29
C SER A 613 -31.82 5.62 -9.37
N ASP A 614 -31.09 6.34 -8.51
CA ASP A 614 -31.24 7.78 -8.30
C ASP A 614 -29.96 8.53 -8.71
N VAL A 615 -29.71 8.58 -10.02
CA VAL A 615 -28.55 9.25 -10.61
C VAL A 615 -28.98 10.49 -11.39
N SER A 616 -28.47 11.66 -11.02
CA SER A 616 -28.59 12.86 -11.87
C SER A 616 -27.39 12.99 -12.79
N SER A 617 -27.61 13.47 -14.02
CA SER A 617 -26.56 13.64 -15.03
C SER A 617 -26.51 15.08 -15.56
N SER A 618 -25.30 15.57 -15.83
CA SER A 618 -25.02 16.88 -16.43
C SER A 618 -23.78 16.81 -17.33
N VAL A 619 -23.40 17.94 -17.95
CA VAL A 619 -22.14 18.07 -18.68
C VAL A 619 -21.26 19.09 -17.96
N VAL A 620 -19.99 18.75 -17.75
CA VAL A 620 -18.98 19.63 -17.13
C VAL A 620 -17.79 19.80 -18.06
N GLN A 621 -17.12 20.95 -18.02
CA GLN A 621 -15.93 21.19 -18.86
C GLN A 621 -14.70 20.43 -18.33
N THR A 622 -14.59 20.32 -17.00
CA THR A 622 -13.57 19.55 -16.30
C THR A 622 -14.22 18.79 -15.14
N PRO A 623 -13.64 17.65 -14.71
CA PRO A 623 -14.07 16.96 -13.50
C PRO A 623 -13.95 17.90 -12.28
N ASN A 624 -15.05 18.10 -11.55
CA ASN A 624 -15.11 18.91 -10.35
C ASN A 624 -16.30 18.49 -9.47
N LEU A 625 -16.36 18.99 -8.23
CA LEU A 625 -17.42 18.64 -7.28
C LEU A 625 -18.60 19.63 -7.29
N ASP A 626 -18.76 20.47 -8.31
CA ASP A 626 -19.83 21.48 -8.37
C ASP A 626 -21.22 20.86 -8.56
N ILE A 627 -21.28 19.61 -9.05
CA ILE A 627 -22.52 18.86 -9.23
C ILE A 627 -23.10 18.30 -7.93
N ARG A 628 -22.35 18.39 -6.82
CA ARG A 628 -22.74 17.82 -5.54
C ARG A 628 -23.96 18.55 -4.96
N LYS A 629 -24.80 17.81 -4.23
CA LYS A 629 -25.99 18.36 -3.55
C LYS A 629 -25.88 18.29 -2.02
N ARG A 630 -24.84 17.63 -1.50
CA ARG A 630 -24.53 17.51 -0.08
C ARG A 630 -23.03 17.34 0.12
N ASN A 631 -22.60 17.45 1.38
CA ASN A 631 -21.18 17.42 1.75
C ASN A 631 -20.66 16.01 2.00
N ASP A 632 -21.49 15.06 2.46
CA ASP A 632 -21.04 13.71 2.81
C ASP A 632 -21.84 12.63 2.08
N ASN A 633 -21.29 11.41 2.01
CA ASN A 633 -21.97 10.22 1.50
C ASN A 633 -22.45 10.38 0.05
N PHE A 634 -21.65 10.88 -0.87
CA PHE A 634 -22.04 10.99 -2.27
C PHE A 634 -20.96 10.43 -3.17
N ALA A 635 -21.32 10.18 -4.43
CA ALA A 635 -20.35 9.79 -5.45
C ALA A 635 -20.54 10.63 -6.70
N CYS A 636 -19.44 10.82 -7.44
CA CYS A 636 -19.45 11.41 -8.76
C CYS A 636 -18.75 10.47 -9.76
N ARG A 637 -19.22 10.50 -11.02
CA ARG A 637 -18.56 9.81 -12.13
C ARG A 637 -18.50 10.71 -13.36
N PHE A 638 -17.32 10.86 -13.95
CA PHE A 638 -17.08 11.67 -15.14
C PHE A 638 -16.66 10.76 -16.29
N THR A 639 -17.43 10.72 -17.37
CA THR A 639 -17.20 9.85 -18.52
C THR A 639 -17.19 10.62 -19.83
N GLY A 640 -16.38 10.17 -20.78
CA GLY A 640 -16.31 10.75 -22.11
C GLY A 640 -15.05 10.31 -22.83
N TYR A 641 -14.40 11.25 -23.48
CA TYR A 641 -13.23 11.03 -24.33
C TYR A 641 -12.14 12.05 -24.03
N ILE A 642 -10.89 11.58 -24.07
CA ILE A 642 -9.69 12.41 -24.01
C ILE A 642 -8.96 12.34 -25.37
N LYS A 643 -8.60 13.51 -25.90
CA LYS A 643 -7.79 13.64 -27.13
C LYS A 643 -6.31 13.79 -26.78
N ILE A 644 -5.50 12.87 -27.26
CA ILE A 644 -4.05 12.84 -27.07
C ILE A 644 -3.37 13.46 -28.30
N PRO A 645 -2.78 14.67 -28.17
CA PRO A 645 -2.19 15.37 -29.31
C PRO A 645 -0.82 14.82 -29.72
N GLN A 646 -0.04 14.31 -28.77
CA GLN A 646 1.33 13.85 -28.98
C GLN A 646 1.49 12.44 -28.41
N SER A 647 2.20 11.57 -29.12
CA SER A 647 2.51 10.24 -28.61
C SER A 647 3.62 10.33 -27.55
N GLY A 648 3.48 9.58 -26.45
CA GLY A 648 4.47 9.57 -25.37
C GLY A 648 3.86 9.25 -24.00
N PRO A 649 4.68 9.29 -22.94
CA PRO A 649 4.21 9.04 -21.58
C PRO A 649 3.45 10.25 -21.06
N TYR A 650 2.24 10.01 -20.55
CA TYR A 650 1.43 10.98 -19.83
C TYR A 650 1.33 10.54 -18.38
N THR A 651 1.73 11.40 -17.44
CA THR A 651 1.59 11.13 -16.01
C THR A 651 0.39 11.88 -15.48
N PHE A 652 -0.63 11.16 -15.03
CA PHE A 652 -1.79 11.73 -14.35
C PHE A 652 -1.54 11.73 -12.84
N SER A 653 -1.96 12.78 -12.16
CA SER A 653 -2.04 12.86 -10.70
C SER A 653 -3.50 13.08 -10.33
N LEU A 654 -4.05 12.16 -9.55
CA LEU A 654 -5.42 12.21 -9.05
C LEU A 654 -5.35 12.38 -7.53
N ALA A 655 -5.83 13.52 -7.03
CA ALA A 655 -5.91 13.80 -5.61
C ALA A 655 -7.36 13.84 -5.17
N SER A 656 -7.68 13.11 -4.10
CA SER A 656 -9.01 13.10 -3.52
C SER A 656 -8.97 13.04 -2.00
N ASP A 657 -9.96 13.67 -1.36
CA ASP A 657 -10.44 13.26 -0.03
C ASP A 657 -11.45 12.13 -0.25
N ASP A 658 -11.27 11.01 0.42
CA ASP A 658 -11.87 9.70 0.11
C ASP A 658 -11.62 9.19 -1.33
N GLY A 659 -12.40 8.21 -1.79
CA GLY A 659 -12.02 7.32 -2.88
C GLY A 659 -12.07 7.96 -4.27
N SER A 660 -11.07 7.68 -5.12
CA SER A 660 -11.10 8.06 -6.54
C SER A 660 -10.42 7.07 -7.49
N LEU A 661 -10.84 7.08 -8.76
CA LEU A 661 -10.35 6.18 -9.81
C LEU A 661 -10.14 6.96 -11.12
N LEU A 662 -9.11 6.61 -11.88
CA LEU A 662 -8.92 7.09 -13.26
C LEU A 662 -8.68 5.89 -14.20
N ARG A 663 -9.47 5.82 -15.26
CA ARG A 663 -9.31 4.85 -16.35
C ARG A 663 -9.20 5.55 -17.70
N ILE A 664 -8.31 5.04 -18.56
CA ILE A 664 -8.15 5.49 -19.94
C ILE A 664 -8.15 4.25 -20.85
N GLY A 665 -8.97 4.28 -21.91
CA GLY A 665 -9.16 3.12 -22.79
C GLY A 665 -9.63 1.87 -22.04
N GLY A 666 -10.41 2.03 -20.97
CA GLY A 666 -10.88 0.94 -20.11
C GLY A 666 -9.81 0.32 -19.20
N ASN A 667 -8.58 0.84 -19.21
CA ASN A 667 -7.50 0.36 -18.32
C ASN A 667 -7.40 1.30 -17.11
N THR A 668 -7.30 0.73 -15.92
CA THR A 668 -7.03 1.48 -14.69
C THR A 668 -5.63 2.09 -14.77
N ILE A 669 -5.57 3.42 -14.70
CA ILE A 669 -4.32 4.18 -14.65
C ILE A 669 -4.02 4.53 -13.19
N ILE A 670 -5.05 4.91 -12.42
CA ILE A 670 -4.94 5.20 -10.99
C ILE A 670 -6.11 4.53 -10.28
N ASP A 671 -5.79 3.78 -9.22
CA ASP A 671 -6.74 3.27 -8.24
C ASP A 671 -6.39 3.87 -6.87
N HIS A 672 -7.17 4.85 -6.46
CA HIS A 672 -7.05 5.56 -5.20
C HIS A 672 -8.39 5.46 -4.45
N ASP A 673 -9.06 4.31 -4.56
CA ASP A 673 -10.43 4.12 -4.09
C ASP A 673 -10.50 3.64 -2.63
N GLY A 674 -11.56 4.04 -1.94
CA GLY A 674 -11.80 3.77 -0.51
C GLY A 674 -11.60 4.99 0.40
N PRO A 675 -12.00 4.90 1.67
CA PRO A 675 -11.96 6.04 2.57
C PRO A 675 -10.53 6.38 2.96
N HIS A 676 -10.13 7.65 2.81
CA HIS A 676 -8.81 8.16 3.18
C HIS A 676 -8.80 9.69 3.18
N GLY A 677 -7.91 10.32 3.95
CA GLY A 677 -7.74 11.78 3.90
C GLY A 677 -7.22 12.29 2.54
N TYR A 678 -7.33 13.60 2.30
CA TYR A 678 -6.85 14.24 1.08
C TYR A 678 -5.40 13.87 0.74
N SER A 679 -5.25 13.10 -0.33
CA SER A 679 -3.95 12.61 -0.81
C SER A 679 -3.96 12.43 -2.33
N ALA A 680 -2.77 12.43 -2.92
CA ALA A 680 -2.59 12.33 -4.37
C ALA A 680 -1.88 11.04 -4.74
N LYS A 681 -2.38 10.37 -5.77
CA LYS A 681 -1.71 9.24 -6.41
C LYS A 681 -1.43 9.54 -7.87
N THR A 682 -0.33 9.01 -8.37
CA THR A 682 0.08 9.21 -9.77
C THR A 682 0.09 7.90 -10.53
N GLY A 683 -0.14 7.98 -11.84
CA GLY A 683 -0.05 6.86 -12.76
C GLY A 683 0.41 7.35 -14.12
N THR A 684 1.41 6.69 -14.71
CA THR A 684 1.96 7.06 -16.02
C THR A 684 1.48 6.07 -17.07
N VAL A 685 0.86 6.60 -18.12
CA VAL A 685 0.37 5.81 -19.26
C VAL A 685 1.07 6.22 -20.54
N LEU A 686 1.60 5.24 -21.27
CA LEU A 686 2.14 5.46 -22.61
C LEU A 686 0.99 5.44 -23.62
N LEU A 687 0.76 6.57 -24.28
CA LEU A 687 -0.34 6.77 -25.23
C LEU A 687 0.18 7.16 -26.62
N GLN A 688 -0.53 6.71 -27.64
CA GLN A 688 -0.35 7.19 -29.02
C GLN A 688 -1.31 8.34 -29.33
N THR A 689 -0.97 9.19 -30.29
CA THR A 689 -1.83 10.28 -30.77
C THR A 689 -3.20 9.72 -31.20
N GLY A 690 -4.28 10.31 -30.70
CA GLY A 690 -5.65 9.90 -31.03
C GLY A 690 -6.66 10.14 -29.91
N ILE A 691 -7.80 9.44 -29.95
CA ILE A 691 -8.89 9.62 -29.00
C ILE A 691 -9.04 8.35 -28.15
N TYR A 692 -9.21 8.51 -26.83
CA TYR A 692 -9.42 7.42 -25.89
C TYR A 692 -10.64 7.70 -25.03
N PRO A 693 -11.43 6.68 -24.65
CA PRO A 693 -12.38 6.79 -23.56
C PRO A 693 -11.68 7.17 -22.25
N ILE A 694 -12.29 8.04 -21.46
CA ILE A 694 -11.86 8.41 -20.10
C ILE A 694 -13.02 8.20 -19.11
N ASP A 695 -12.73 7.64 -17.95
CA ASP A 695 -13.67 7.38 -16.85
C ASP A 695 -13.02 7.71 -15.52
N ILE A 696 -13.63 8.61 -14.76
CA ILE A 696 -13.13 9.11 -13.49
C ILE A 696 -14.21 8.93 -12.44
N GLY A 697 -13.89 8.22 -11.36
CA GLY A 697 -14.77 8.02 -10.22
C GLY A 697 -14.32 8.84 -9.01
N TYR A 698 -15.27 9.31 -8.21
CA TYR A 698 -15.06 9.94 -6.92
C TYR A 698 -16.11 9.46 -5.91
N LEU A 699 -15.70 9.25 -4.67
CA LEU A 699 -16.53 8.88 -3.52
C LEU A 699 -16.18 9.81 -2.37
N GLU A 700 -17.22 10.37 -1.75
CA GLU A 700 -17.16 11.06 -0.47
C GLU A 700 -17.92 10.23 0.58
N VAL A 701 -17.26 9.86 1.67
CA VAL A 701 -17.86 9.17 2.81
C VAL A 701 -18.15 10.17 3.92
N GLY A 702 -17.16 10.98 4.28
CA GLY A 702 -17.36 12.20 5.04
C GLY A 702 -16.07 12.82 5.58
N GLY A 703 -16.15 14.10 5.95
CA GLY A 703 -14.97 14.90 6.28
C GLY A 703 -14.91 16.15 5.43
N ALA A 704 -13.73 16.51 4.93
CA ALA A 704 -13.61 17.51 3.89
C ALA A 704 -13.73 16.83 2.52
N GLU A 705 -14.18 17.56 1.49
CA GLU A 705 -14.34 17.03 0.15
C GLU A 705 -13.42 17.74 -0.84
N ARG A 706 -12.65 16.98 -1.63
CA ARG A 706 -11.75 17.58 -2.64
C ARG A 706 -11.42 16.58 -3.75
N LEU A 707 -11.36 17.07 -4.99
CA LEU A 707 -10.93 16.33 -6.17
C LEU A 707 -10.07 17.22 -7.07
N ASP A 708 -8.81 16.88 -7.27
CA ASP A 708 -7.89 17.58 -8.18
C ASP A 708 -7.26 16.60 -9.18
N ILE A 709 -7.17 17.01 -10.45
CA ILE A 709 -6.58 16.18 -11.51
C ILE A 709 -5.56 17.00 -12.29
N LYS A 710 -4.29 16.57 -12.21
CA LYS A 710 -3.18 17.16 -12.97
C LYS A 710 -2.64 16.18 -14.00
N VAL A 711 -2.09 16.69 -15.08
CA VAL A 711 -1.45 15.93 -16.14
C VAL A 711 -0.06 16.50 -16.43
N THR A 712 0.91 15.61 -16.57
CA THR A 712 2.25 15.92 -17.10
C THR A 712 2.34 15.37 -18.51
N THR A 713 2.62 16.22 -19.48
CA THR A 713 2.68 15.86 -20.91
C THR A 713 4.04 15.27 -21.29
N PRO A 714 4.15 14.59 -22.45
CA PRO A 714 5.44 14.25 -23.05
C PRO A 714 6.29 15.53 -23.20
N GLY A 715 7.41 15.60 -22.48
CA GLY A 715 8.26 16.79 -22.39
C GLY A 715 8.35 17.41 -20.99
N GLY A 716 7.51 16.98 -20.05
CA GLY A 716 7.64 17.31 -18.62
C GLY A 716 6.83 18.52 -18.15
N SER A 717 5.98 19.11 -18.99
CA SER A 717 5.09 20.20 -18.57
C SER A 717 3.92 19.65 -17.75
N THR A 718 3.82 20.06 -16.48
CA THR A 718 2.73 19.69 -15.57
C THR A 718 1.72 20.83 -15.42
N GLY A 719 0.43 20.51 -15.47
CA GLY A 719 -0.66 21.46 -15.20
C GLY A 719 -1.98 20.75 -14.91
N ASP A 720 -3.05 21.50 -14.70
CA ASP A 720 -4.40 20.94 -14.57
C ASP A 720 -4.83 20.23 -15.86
N LEU A 721 -5.69 19.21 -15.75
CA LEU A 721 -6.24 18.52 -16.90
C LEU A 721 -7.03 19.50 -17.80
N PRO A 722 -6.57 19.80 -19.03
CA PRO A 722 -7.15 20.89 -19.79
C PRO A 722 -8.51 20.53 -20.39
N ALA A 723 -9.53 21.38 -20.20
CA ALA A 723 -10.86 21.19 -20.78
C ALA A 723 -10.82 21.00 -22.31
N SER A 724 -9.85 21.62 -22.99
CA SER A 724 -9.71 21.59 -24.46
C SER A 724 -9.42 20.21 -25.05
N ILE A 725 -9.05 19.23 -24.22
CA ILE A 725 -8.81 17.86 -24.67
C ILE A 725 -9.90 16.88 -24.23
N LEU A 726 -10.98 17.36 -23.59
CA LEU A 726 -12.06 16.54 -23.04
C LEU A 726 -13.34 16.69 -23.86
N PHE A 727 -13.99 15.57 -24.15
CA PHE A 727 -15.15 15.53 -25.03
C PHE A 727 -16.20 14.49 -24.62
N HIS A 728 -17.45 14.69 -25.02
CA HIS A 728 -18.57 13.76 -24.89
C HIS A 728 -19.32 13.66 -26.22
N LYS A 729 -20.30 12.74 -26.33
CA LYS A 729 -21.13 12.56 -27.53
C LYS A 729 -22.58 13.02 -27.27
N GLU A 730 -23.14 13.77 -28.21
CA GLU A 730 -24.52 14.28 -28.17
C GLU A 730 -25.55 13.14 -28.31
N GLY A 731 -26.64 13.13 -27.53
CA GLY A 731 -27.69 12.09 -27.59
C GLY A 731 -27.55 10.90 -26.63
N ALA A 732 -26.56 10.92 -25.72
CA ALA A 732 -26.47 9.99 -24.58
C ALA A 732 -27.67 10.07 -23.60
N LEU A 733 -28.63 10.98 -23.84
CA LEU A 733 -29.83 11.23 -23.03
C LEU A 733 -31.17 11.00 -23.79
N SER A 734 -31.20 10.26 -24.91
CA SER A 734 -32.43 10.07 -25.73
C SER A 734 -33.02 8.64 -25.74
N THR A 735 -34.35 8.54 -25.74
CA THR A 735 -35.18 7.39 -25.37
C THR A 735 -35.59 6.44 -26.50
N ASN A 736 -34.97 6.47 -27.69
CA ASN A 736 -35.23 5.50 -28.76
C ASN A 736 -33.92 4.95 -29.33
N THR A 737 -33.60 3.68 -29.04
CA THR A 737 -32.29 3.11 -29.35
C THR A 737 -32.36 2.25 -30.62
N ASN A 738 -32.05 2.85 -31.78
CA ASN A 738 -31.60 2.09 -32.95
C ASN A 738 -30.07 1.98 -32.90
N LEU A 739 -29.55 0.99 -32.17
CA LEU A 739 -28.12 0.70 -32.17
C LEU A 739 -27.78 -0.24 -33.33
N THR A 740 -26.81 0.13 -34.16
CA THR A 740 -26.27 -0.72 -35.24
C THR A 740 -24.76 -0.83 -35.07
N THR A 741 -24.23 -2.05 -35.06
CA THR A 741 -22.79 -2.37 -34.98
C THR A 741 -22.40 -3.33 -36.10
N GLU A 742 -21.15 -3.25 -36.57
CA GLU A 742 -20.59 -4.15 -37.59
C GLU A 742 -19.60 -5.14 -36.95
N LEU A 743 -19.87 -6.45 -37.05
CA LEU A 743 -19.00 -7.53 -36.54
C LEU A 743 -18.42 -8.39 -37.69
N PRO A 744 -17.25 -9.02 -37.50
CA PRO A 744 -16.76 -10.07 -38.39
C PRO A 744 -17.71 -11.28 -38.45
N ALA A 745 -17.69 -12.04 -39.54
CA ALA A 745 -18.57 -13.20 -39.72
C ALA A 745 -18.04 -14.52 -39.14
N SER A 746 -17.00 -14.46 -38.31
CA SER A 746 -16.36 -15.63 -37.70
C SER A 746 -15.65 -15.29 -36.39
N GLY A 747 -15.80 -16.14 -35.38
CA GLY A 747 -15.15 -16.01 -34.07
C GLY A 747 -16.14 -15.83 -32.92
N LYS A 748 -15.61 -15.86 -31.69
CA LYS A 748 -16.34 -15.41 -30.50
C LYS A 748 -16.21 -13.90 -30.41
N HIS A 749 -17.33 -13.19 -30.33
CA HIS A 749 -17.32 -11.73 -30.26
C HIS A 749 -17.95 -11.27 -28.94
N THR A 750 -17.09 -10.82 -28.04
CA THR A 750 -17.50 -10.08 -26.84
C THR A 750 -17.96 -8.67 -27.22
N ALA A 751 -18.87 -8.10 -26.43
CA ALA A 751 -19.41 -6.75 -26.64
C ALA A 751 -18.38 -5.60 -26.62
N SER A 752 -17.07 -5.87 -26.47
CA SER A 752 -15.97 -4.93 -26.71
C SER A 752 -15.97 -4.30 -28.13
N HIS A 753 -16.64 -4.91 -29.10
CA HIS A 753 -16.86 -4.34 -30.45
C HIS A 753 -18.20 -3.60 -30.60
N ILE A 754 -19.02 -3.55 -29.55
CA ILE A 754 -20.36 -2.96 -29.52
C ILE A 754 -20.40 -1.92 -28.38
N ILE A 755 -19.69 -0.80 -28.59
CA ILE A 755 -19.99 0.51 -28.01
C ILE A 755 -20.13 0.56 -26.47
N ASP A 756 -19.04 0.50 -25.70
CA ASP A 756 -18.89 1.29 -24.45
C ASP A 756 -17.48 1.29 -23.83
N GLY A 757 -16.58 0.38 -24.20
CA GLY A 757 -15.18 0.41 -23.75
C GLY A 757 -14.95 0.00 -22.29
N ASN A 758 -15.87 -0.75 -21.67
CA ASN A 758 -15.66 -1.39 -20.38
C ASN A 758 -15.16 -2.85 -20.56
N ARG A 759 -14.12 -3.25 -19.79
CA ARG A 759 -13.49 -4.58 -19.85
C ARG A 759 -14.38 -5.72 -19.30
N GLY A 760 -15.54 -5.39 -18.73
CA GLY A 760 -16.52 -6.35 -18.22
C GLY A 760 -17.85 -6.43 -18.96
N THR A 761 -18.06 -5.74 -20.09
CA THR A 761 -19.44 -5.42 -20.55
C THR A 761 -19.81 -6.00 -21.91
N TYR A 762 -20.78 -6.92 -21.87
CA TYR A 762 -22.17 -6.69 -22.27
C TYR A 762 -22.53 -5.36 -22.98
N PHE A 763 -23.32 -5.40 -24.06
CA PHE A 763 -24.10 -4.25 -24.52
C PHE A 763 -25.29 -4.04 -23.56
N TRP A 764 -25.41 -2.87 -22.92
CA TRP A 764 -26.49 -2.58 -21.96
C TRP A 764 -27.53 -1.61 -22.50
N VAL A 765 -28.80 -1.95 -22.31
CA VAL A 765 -29.93 -1.03 -22.39
C VAL A 765 -30.35 -0.72 -20.95
N ALA A 766 -29.78 0.35 -20.39
CA ALA A 766 -30.03 0.81 -19.02
C ALA A 766 -31.36 1.59 -18.88
N ARG A 767 -32.43 1.04 -19.47
CA ARG A 767 -33.80 1.53 -19.36
C ARG A 767 -34.79 0.40 -19.66
N LYS A 768 -36.06 0.61 -19.34
CA LYS A 768 -37.16 -0.26 -19.78
C LYS A 768 -37.09 -0.48 -21.30
N VAL A 769 -37.16 -1.73 -21.74
CA VAL A 769 -37.28 -2.10 -23.16
C VAL A 769 -38.75 -2.35 -23.45
N SER A 770 -39.31 -1.62 -24.42
CA SER A 770 -40.74 -1.74 -24.74
C SER A 770 -40.98 -2.91 -25.69
N LYS A 771 -42.19 -3.47 -25.68
CA LYS A 771 -42.62 -4.47 -26.65
C LYS A 771 -42.33 -4.00 -28.08
N ASN A 772 -41.78 -4.89 -28.91
CA ASN A 772 -41.33 -4.68 -30.28
C ASN A 772 -40.06 -3.84 -30.48
N GLU A 773 -39.44 -3.35 -29.40
CA GLU A 773 -38.15 -2.69 -29.50
C GLU A 773 -37.05 -3.68 -29.93
N THR A 774 -36.05 -3.20 -30.67
CA THR A 774 -35.03 -4.06 -31.31
C THR A 774 -33.61 -3.63 -31.03
N ILE A 775 -32.72 -4.61 -30.83
CA ILE A 775 -31.26 -4.45 -30.79
C ILE A 775 -30.71 -5.05 -32.09
N ASN A 776 -30.12 -4.23 -32.97
CA ASN A 776 -29.70 -4.68 -34.31
C ASN A 776 -28.20 -4.96 -34.39
N LEU A 777 -27.85 -6.09 -35.01
CA LEU A 777 -26.50 -6.58 -35.23
C LEU A 777 -26.29 -6.82 -36.73
N LYS A 778 -25.26 -6.21 -37.31
CA LYS A 778 -24.93 -6.38 -38.73
C LYS A 778 -23.56 -7.04 -38.85
N LEU A 779 -23.43 -8.04 -39.71
CA LEU A 779 -22.15 -8.68 -39.98
C LEU A 779 -21.52 -8.11 -41.26
N SER A 780 -20.19 -8.11 -41.33
CA SER A 780 -19.45 -7.66 -42.51
C SER A 780 -19.74 -8.54 -43.73
N THR A 781 -19.88 -9.86 -43.52
CA THR A 781 -20.28 -10.84 -44.54
C THR A 781 -21.38 -11.78 -44.02
N PRO A 782 -22.18 -12.41 -44.91
CA PRO A 782 -23.18 -13.39 -44.48
C PRO A 782 -22.55 -14.63 -43.82
N ILE A 783 -23.19 -15.16 -42.77
CA ILE A 783 -22.86 -16.48 -42.20
C ILE A 783 -23.44 -17.56 -43.11
N ALA A 784 -22.65 -18.61 -43.39
CA ALA A 784 -23.09 -19.73 -44.21
C ALA A 784 -24.16 -20.60 -43.52
N ARG A 785 -24.94 -21.33 -44.32
CA ARG A 785 -25.85 -22.39 -43.85
C ARG A 785 -25.06 -23.44 -43.04
N GLY A 786 -25.68 -23.96 -41.97
CA GLY A 786 -25.13 -25.04 -41.15
C GLY A 786 -24.41 -24.58 -39.89
N LYS A 787 -24.00 -23.31 -39.81
CA LYS A 787 -23.46 -22.70 -38.59
C LYS A 787 -24.55 -22.42 -37.57
N THR A 788 -24.19 -22.39 -36.29
CA THR A 788 -25.06 -22.01 -35.18
C THR A 788 -24.69 -20.61 -34.70
N VAL A 789 -25.69 -19.75 -34.56
CA VAL A 789 -25.56 -18.44 -33.93
C VAL A 789 -26.06 -18.54 -32.50
N VAL A 790 -25.28 -18.05 -31.54
CA VAL A 790 -25.63 -18.02 -30.12
C VAL A 790 -25.50 -16.59 -29.61
N VAL A 791 -26.53 -16.09 -28.95
CA VAL A 791 -26.55 -14.78 -28.31
C VAL A 791 -26.75 -14.98 -26.82
N HIS A 792 -25.78 -14.57 -26.02
CA HIS A 792 -25.87 -14.57 -24.57
C HIS A 792 -26.37 -13.21 -24.08
N THR A 793 -27.39 -13.20 -23.24
CA THR A 793 -28.00 -12.02 -22.60
C THR A 793 -27.97 -12.15 -21.08
N GLY A 794 -28.11 -11.03 -20.39
CA GLY A 794 -28.05 -10.93 -18.92
C GLY A 794 -26.65 -11.02 -18.32
N LEU A 795 -26.50 -10.45 -17.13
CA LEU A 795 -25.29 -10.41 -16.30
C LEU A 795 -24.83 -11.81 -15.87
N PRO A 796 -23.59 -11.97 -15.36
CA PRO A 796 -23.10 -13.27 -14.91
C PRO A 796 -24.00 -13.85 -13.81
N ASP A 797 -24.55 -12.99 -12.96
CA ASP A 797 -25.44 -13.30 -11.84
C ASP A 797 -26.90 -13.60 -12.25
N GLY A 798 -27.22 -13.49 -13.54
CA GLY A 798 -28.56 -13.73 -14.09
C GLY A 798 -29.51 -12.53 -14.00
N GLY A 799 -29.05 -11.34 -13.59
CA GLY A 799 -29.78 -10.09 -13.77
C GLY A 799 -29.79 -9.61 -15.22
N ASP A 800 -30.66 -8.65 -15.54
CA ASP A 800 -30.74 -7.94 -16.82
C ASP A 800 -30.81 -8.82 -18.09
N GLN A 801 -31.49 -9.96 -18.00
CA GLN A 801 -31.67 -10.85 -19.14
C GLN A 801 -32.61 -10.23 -20.19
N PHE A 802 -32.50 -10.68 -21.44
CA PHE A 802 -33.47 -10.29 -22.48
C PHE A 802 -34.72 -11.17 -22.41
N ASP A 803 -35.34 -11.19 -21.23
CA ASP A 803 -36.46 -12.07 -20.91
C ASP A 803 -37.64 -11.78 -21.84
N ASN A 804 -38.23 -12.82 -22.43
CA ASN A 804 -39.34 -12.68 -23.40
C ASN A 804 -38.94 -12.01 -24.73
N GLY A 805 -37.79 -12.39 -25.29
CA GLY A 805 -37.28 -11.94 -26.58
C GLY A 805 -37.20 -13.03 -27.65
N VAL A 806 -37.05 -12.59 -28.90
CA VAL A 806 -36.71 -13.47 -30.03
C VAL A 806 -35.45 -13.00 -30.73
N LEU A 807 -34.68 -13.96 -31.25
CA LEU A 807 -33.60 -13.71 -32.20
C LEU A 807 -34.20 -13.79 -33.61
N GLU A 808 -34.04 -12.72 -34.38
CA GLU A 808 -34.44 -12.68 -35.79
C GLU A 808 -33.22 -12.53 -36.68
N GLY A 809 -33.30 -13.06 -37.90
CA GLY A 809 -32.25 -12.93 -38.89
C GLY A 809 -32.76 -12.57 -40.28
N SER A 810 -31.93 -11.88 -41.04
CA SER A 810 -32.20 -11.38 -42.37
C SER A 810 -30.94 -11.42 -43.24
N LEU A 811 -31.09 -11.63 -44.54
CA LEU A 811 -29.97 -11.53 -45.49
C LEU A 811 -29.82 -10.09 -46.02
N ASP A 812 -30.92 -9.37 -46.20
CA ASP A 812 -31.00 -8.06 -46.86
C ASP A 812 -31.28 -6.89 -45.91
N GLY A 813 -31.54 -7.18 -44.62
CA GLY A 813 -31.92 -6.22 -43.59
C GLY A 813 -33.37 -5.73 -43.70
N LYS A 814 -34.14 -6.25 -44.67
CA LYS A 814 -35.54 -5.85 -44.93
C LYS A 814 -36.52 -6.95 -44.54
N THR A 815 -36.24 -8.20 -44.87
CA THR A 815 -37.09 -9.34 -44.54
C THR A 815 -36.50 -10.14 -43.39
N TRP A 816 -37.23 -10.18 -42.26
CA TRP A 816 -36.78 -10.79 -41.00
C TRP A 816 -37.53 -12.09 -40.72
N ALA A 817 -36.81 -13.11 -40.25
CA ALA A 817 -37.38 -14.38 -39.80
C ALA A 817 -36.95 -14.67 -38.36
N VAL A 818 -37.88 -15.14 -37.52
CA VAL A 818 -37.57 -15.61 -36.15
C VAL A 818 -36.75 -16.89 -36.25
N LEU A 819 -35.62 -16.92 -35.55
CA LEU A 819 -34.66 -18.01 -35.53
C LEU A 819 -34.71 -18.79 -34.22
N ALA A 820 -34.84 -18.10 -33.09
CA ALA A 820 -34.91 -18.70 -31.75
C ALA A 820 -35.74 -17.85 -30.79
N GLN A 821 -36.30 -18.50 -29.77
CA GLN A 821 -36.82 -17.84 -28.58
C GLN A 821 -35.75 -17.81 -27.50
N GLU A 822 -35.87 -16.85 -26.60
CA GLU A 822 -35.00 -16.75 -25.43
C GLU A 822 -35.28 -17.86 -24.42
N THR A 823 -34.21 -18.42 -23.83
CA THR A 823 -34.28 -19.41 -22.75
C THR A 823 -33.08 -19.25 -21.81
N GLY A 824 -33.31 -18.67 -20.62
CA GLY A 824 -32.32 -18.57 -19.55
C GLY A 824 -31.12 -17.68 -19.87
N GLY A 825 -31.36 -16.57 -20.57
CA GLY A 825 -30.36 -15.59 -21.00
C GLY A 825 -29.62 -16.01 -22.27
N ILE A 826 -30.18 -16.90 -23.09
CA ILE A 826 -29.53 -17.41 -24.31
C ILE A 826 -30.55 -17.53 -25.44
N LEU A 827 -30.15 -17.08 -26.64
CA LEU A 827 -30.88 -17.30 -27.90
C LEU A 827 -29.94 -18.00 -28.88
N ALA A 828 -30.23 -19.24 -29.24
CA ALA A 828 -29.36 -20.04 -30.12
C ALA A 828 -30.14 -20.65 -31.31
N ALA A 829 -29.61 -20.50 -32.53
CA ALA A 829 -30.23 -21.04 -33.73
C ALA A 829 -29.21 -21.54 -34.77
N LYS A 830 -29.42 -22.77 -35.26
CA LYS A 830 -28.71 -23.31 -36.43
C LYS A 830 -29.27 -22.74 -37.72
N LEU A 831 -28.40 -22.17 -38.55
CA LEU A 831 -28.80 -21.44 -39.75
C LEU A 831 -29.16 -22.40 -40.89
N THR A 832 -30.41 -22.33 -41.36
CA THR A 832 -30.89 -23.11 -42.51
C THR A 832 -30.59 -22.46 -43.86
N ARG A 833 -30.20 -21.18 -43.85
CA ARG A 833 -29.82 -20.37 -45.02
C ARG A 833 -28.80 -19.31 -44.62
N PRO A 834 -28.07 -18.71 -45.58
CA PRO A 834 -27.15 -17.62 -45.25
C PRO A 834 -27.87 -16.37 -44.73
N LEU A 835 -27.34 -15.74 -43.67
CA LEU A 835 -27.89 -14.52 -43.05
C LEU A 835 -26.77 -13.54 -42.69
N LYS A 836 -27.04 -12.24 -42.80
CA LYS A 836 -26.06 -11.17 -42.57
C LYS A 836 -26.46 -10.19 -41.46
N HIS A 837 -27.77 -10.03 -41.25
CA HIS A 837 -28.36 -9.14 -40.27
C HIS A 837 -29.05 -9.98 -39.20
N PHE A 838 -28.85 -9.61 -37.95
CA PHE A 838 -29.47 -10.24 -36.79
C PHE A 838 -30.09 -9.16 -35.91
N ARG A 839 -31.18 -9.46 -35.21
CA ARG A 839 -31.68 -8.56 -34.18
C ARG A 839 -32.36 -9.32 -33.06
N LEU A 840 -32.23 -8.79 -31.86
CA LEU A 840 -33.05 -9.19 -30.73
C LEU A 840 -34.30 -8.32 -30.72
N ARG A 841 -35.50 -8.91 -30.67
CA ARG A 841 -36.76 -8.18 -30.59
C ARG A 841 -37.53 -8.57 -29.35
N ALA A 842 -37.91 -7.59 -28.55
CA ALA A 842 -38.71 -7.82 -27.35
C ALA A 842 -40.14 -8.21 -27.76
N THR A 843 -40.66 -9.33 -27.25
CA THR A 843 -42.03 -9.78 -27.53
C THR A 843 -43.04 -9.24 -26.51
N GLN A 844 -42.54 -8.77 -25.35
CA GLN A 844 -43.28 -8.11 -24.28
C GLN A 844 -42.44 -6.94 -23.73
N ASP A 845 -43.02 -6.13 -22.85
CA ASP A 845 -42.27 -5.11 -22.11
C ASP A 845 -41.30 -5.80 -21.13
N ILE A 846 -40.03 -5.39 -21.14
CA ILE A 846 -39.00 -5.86 -20.22
C ILE A 846 -38.79 -4.74 -19.19
N PRO A 847 -39.23 -4.91 -17.93
CA PRO A 847 -39.29 -3.82 -16.94
C PRO A 847 -37.94 -3.52 -16.27
N HIS A 848 -36.95 -4.37 -16.49
CA HIS A 848 -35.57 -4.22 -16.02
C HIS A 848 -34.65 -3.94 -17.21
N TRP A 849 -33.38 -3.72 -16.90
CA TRP A 849 -32.38 -3.48 -17.92
C TRP A 849 -32.09 -4.76 -18.71
N VAL A 850 -31.44 -4.57 -19.85
CA VAL A 850 -31.07 -5.67 -20.74
C VAL A 850 -29.59 -5.60 -21.04
N ALA A 851 -28.87 -6.68 -20.77
CA ALA A 851 -27.49 -6.85 -21.12
C ALA A 851 -27.36 -7.89 -22.26
N VAL A 852 -26.53 -7.65 -23.28
CA VAL A 852 -26.17 -8.60 -24.34
C VAL A 852 -24.67 -8.86 -24.27
N ARG A 853 -24.29 -10.00 -23.70
CA ARG A 853 -22.90 -10.35 -23.36
C ARG A 853 -22.03 -10.64 -24.57
N GLU A 854 -22.52 -11.53 -25.40
CA GLU A 854 -21.69 -12.24 -26.37
C GLU A 854 -22.55 -12.68 -27.56
N PHE A 855 -21.98 -12.55 -28.74
CA PHE A 855 -22.51 -13.09 -29.98
C PHE A 855 -21.47 -14.08 -30.53
N GLU A 856 -21.85 -15.35 -30.61
CA GLU A 856 -20.98 -16.44 -31.01
C GLU A 856 -21.50 -17.11 -32.29
N ILE A 857 -20.56 -17.46 -33.18
CA ILE A 857 -20.82 -18.31 -34.35
C ILE A 857 -20.03 -19.60 -34.16
N THR A 858 -20.73 -20.71 -33.98
CA THR A 858 -20.15 -22.01 -33.62
C THR A 858 -20.69 -23.15 -34.49
N ASP A 859 -19.99 -24.28 -34.47
CA ASP A 859 -20.39 -25.52 -35.14
C ASP A 859 -21.17 -26.47 -34.23
N GLN A 860 -21.25 -26.18 -32.92
CA GLN A 860 -21.91 -27.03 -31.92
C GLN A 860 -23.18 -26.38 -31.37
N SER A 861 -24.23 -27.17 -31.14
CA SER A 861 -25.49 -26.68 -30.58
C SER A 861 -25.54 -26.92 -29.07
N PRO A 862 -25.52 -25.89 -28.20
CA PRO A 862 -25.82 -26.08 -26.78
C PRO A 862 -27.33 -26.29 -26.63
N LEU A 863 -27.75 -27.54 -26.43
CA LEU A 863 -29.16 -27.93 -26.42
C LEU A 863 -29.79 -27.94 -25.03
N SER A 864 -29.01 -27.77 -23.95
CA SER A 864 -29.54 -27.72 -22.58
C SER A 864 -28.65 -26.90 -21.65
N VAL A 865 -29.22 -25.86 -21.03
CA VAL A 865 -28.53 -25.00 -20.05
C VAL A 865 -29.32 -25.00 -18.77
N LYS A 866 -28.63 -25.23 -17.64
CA LYS A 866 -29.21 -25.16 -16.30
C LYS A 866 -28.47 -24.09 -15.52
N THR A 867 -29.21 -23.14 -14.98
CA THR A 867 -28.69 -22.02 -14.19
C THR A 867 -29.27 -22.09 -12.80
N GLY A 868 -28.43 -21.87 -11.78
CA GLY A 868 -28.85 -21.88 -10.39
C GLY A 868 -28.04 -20.90 -9.56
N LYS A 869 -28.65 -20.40 -8.49
CA LYS A 869 -28.00 -19.49 -7.54
C LYS A 869 -27.57 -20.27 -6.31
N VAL A 870 -26.32 -20.10 -5.92
CA VAL A 870 -25.73 -20.72 -4.75
C VAL A 870 -25.23 -19.62 -3.83
N ARG A 871 -25.61 -19.66 -2.55
CA ARG A 871 -25.13 -18.70 -1.54
C ARG A 871 -23.88 -19.24 -0.86
N TYR A 872 -22.80 -18.46 -0.83
CA TYR A 872 -21.57 -18.78 -0.11
C TYR A 872 -21.01 -17.54 0.61
N LYS A 873 -20.65 -17.68 1.89
CA LYS A 873 -20.18 -16.58 2.77
C LYS A 873 -21.01 -15.28 2.64
N GLY A 874 -22.33 -15.41 2.50
CA GLY A 874 -23.26 -14.27 2.41
C GLY A 874 -23.45 -13.70 1.00
N THR A 875 -22.66 -14.12 0.01
CA THR A 875 -22.77 -13.67 -1.40
C THR A 875 -23.49 -14.72 -2.25
N ASN A 876 -24.37 -14.26 -3.15
CA ASN A 876 -25.01 -15.13 -4.13
C ASN A 876 -24.12 -15.25 -5.37
N HIS A 877 -23.82 -16.48 -5.78
CA HIS A 877 -23.10 -16.79 -7.00
C HIS A 877 -24.01 -17.54 -7.96
N THR A 878 -24.04 -17.11 -9.21
CA THR A 878 -24.77 -17.82 -10.27
C THR A 878 -23.83 -18.79 -10.93
N ILE A 879 -24.20 -20.07 -10.89
CA ILE A 879 -23.47 -21.14 -11.56
C ILE A 879 -24.30 -21.71 -12.69
N ARG A 880 -23.63 -22.14 -13.77
CA ARG A 880 -24.22 -22.63 -15.00
C ARG A 880 -23.63 -23.98 -15.37
N LEU A 881 -24.50 -24.91 -15.78
CA LEU A 881 -24.11 -26.19 -16.38
C LEU A 881 -24.65 -26.22 -17.80
N ILE A 882 -23.77 -26.45 -18.77
CA ILE A 882 -24.10 -26.44 -20.21
C ILE A 882 -23.89 -27.85 -20.77
N GLY A 883 -24.94 -28.45 -21.30
CA GLY A 883 -24.92 -29.78 -21.92
C GLY A 883 -24.83 -29.71 -23.44
N HIS A 884 -23.76 -30.31 -23.99
CA HIS A 884 -23.55 -30.49 -25.43
C HIS A 884 -24.06 -31.88 -25.84
N MET A 885 -25.34 -31.95 -26.24
CA MET A 885 -26.09 -33.21 -26.42
C MET A 885 -26.30 -33.66 -27.87
N GLU A 886 -25.81 -32.91 -28.86
CA GLU A 886 -26.04 -33.20 -30.29
C GLU A 886 -25.47 -34.59 -30.67
N GLY A 887 -26.35 -35.52 -31.06
CA GLY A 887 -26.00 -36.91 -31.38
C GLY A 887 -25.90 -37.86 -30.17
N PHE A 888 -26.23 -37.39 -28.97
CA PHE A 888 -26.22 -38.14 -27.71
C PHE A 888 -27.52 -37.95 -26.90
N GLU A 889 -28.63 -37.66 -27.56
CA GLU A 889 -29.90 -37.26 -26.95
C GLU A 889 -30.43 -38.30 -25.96
N ASP A 890 -30.10 -39.58 -26.14
CA ASP A 890 -30.49 -40.65 -25.25
C ASP A 890 -29.79 -40.62 -23.87
N LEU A 891 -28.75 -39.81 -23.71
CA LEU A 891 -28.08 -39.55 -22.43
C LEU A 891 -28.67 -38.35 -21.67
N GLN A 892 -29.72 -37.70 -22.18
CA GLN A 892 -30.39 -36.59 -21.50
C GLN A 892 -30.76 -36.89 -20.04
N PRO A 893 -31.28 -38.10 -19.68
CA PRO A 893 -31.58 -38.42 -18.28
C PRO A 893 -30.34 -38.36 -17.37
N HIS A 894 -29.15 -38.72 -17.87
CA HIS A 894 -27.91 -38.63 -17.10
C HIS A 894 -27.46 -37.17 -16.94
N PHE A 895 -27.61 -36.34 -17.97
CA PHE A 895 -27.35 -34.90 -17.86
C PHE A 895 -28.28 -34.22 -16.86
N ASP A 896 -29.57 -34.56 -16.86
CA ASP A 896 -30.54 -34.00 -15.92
C ASP A 896 -30.22 -34.42 -14.47
N GLU A 897 -29.78 -35.67 -14.26
CA GLU A 897 -29.32 -36.16 -12.95
C GLU A 897 -28.09 -35.40 -12.45
N ILE A 898 -27.11 -35.16 -13.33
CA ILE A 898 -25.91 -34.36 -13.05
C ILE A 898 -26.30 -32.92 -12.73
N ALA A 899 -27.18 -32.32 -13.52
CA ALA A 899 -27.64 -30.96 -13.33
C ALA A 899 -28.37 -30.77 -11.99
N SER A 900 -29.18 -31.74 -11.59
CA SER A 900 -29.84 -31.72 -10.28
C SER A 900 -28.84 -31.80 -9.12
N LEU A 901 -27.71 -32.49 -9.31
CA LEU A 901 -26.66 -32.60 -8.28
C LEU A 901 -25.73 -31.38 -8.26
N TYR A 902 -25.46 -30.76 -9.42
CA TYR A 902 -24.46 -29.70 -9.56
C TYR A 902 -24.64 -28.56 -8.58
N PHE A 903 -25.88 -28.08 -8.41
CA PHE A 903 -26.17 -26.94 -7.55
C PHE A 903 -25.98 -27.22 -6.05
N ASP A 904 -26.16 -28.48 -5.64
CA ASP A 904 -25.93 -28.92 -4.26
C ASP A 904 -24.47 -29.33 -4.01
N ALA A 905 -23.82 -29.92 -5.01
CA ALA A 905 -22.45 -30.39 -4.92
C ALA A 905 -21.46 -29.21 -4.89
N TRP A 906 -21.60 -28.26 -5.81
CA TRP A 906 -20.66 -27.14 -5.99
C TRP A 906 -20.31 -26.40 -4.68
N PRO A 907 -21.27 -25.91 -3.86
CA PRO A 907 -20.95 -25.24 -2.60
C PRO A 907 -20.30 -26.17 -1.57
N LYS A 908 -20.67 -27.46 -1.55
CA LYS A 908 -20.08 -28.44 -0.64
C LYS A 908 -18.61 -28.68 -0.99
N ILE A 909 -18.30 -28.82 -2.28
CA ILE A 909 -16.92 -28.99 -2.75
C ILE A 909 -16.08 -27.78 -2.34
N ILE A 910 -16.54 -26.57 -2.63
CA ILE A 910 -15.89 -25.31 -2.21
C ILE A 910 -15.56 -25.32 -0.71
N HIS A 911 -16.52 -25.72 0.12
CA HIS A 911 -16.35 -25.76 1.57
C HIS A 911 -15.31 -26.80 2.02
N LEU A 912 -15.34 -28.00 1.44
CA LEU A 912 -14.46 -29.12 1.80
C LEU A 912 -12.98 -28.85 1.49
N ILE A 913 -12.67 -28.06 0.45
CA ILE A 913 -11.29 -27.80 0.01
C ILE A 913 -10.88 -26.31 0.11
N ASP A 914 -11.68 -25.51 0.82
CA ASP A 914 -11.54 -24.04 0.97
C ASP A 914 -11.32 -23.27 -0.33
N ALA A 915 -11.96 -23.66 -1.43
CA ALA A 915 -11.72 -23.01 -2.71
C ALA A 915 -12.27 -21.57 -2.76
N PRO A 916 -11.48 -20.56 -3.11
CA PRO A 916 -11.96 -19.19 -3.18
C PRO A 916 -12.89 -19.03 -4.39
N VAL A 917 -14.19 -18.79 -4.13
CA VAL A 917 -15.22 -18.75 -5.18
C VAL A 917 -14.86 -17.84 -6.36
N HIS A 918 -14.25 -16.68 -6.13
CA HIS A 918 -13.86 -15.75 -7.20
C HIS A 918 -12.76 -16.28 -8.13
N LYS A 919 -12.00 -17.32 -7.74
CA LYS A 919 -11.00 -18.00 -8.57
C LYS A 919 -11.51 -19.34 -9.15
N THR A 920 -12.73 -19.74 -8.80
CA THR A 920 -13.35 -20.99 -9.28
C THR A 920 -14.24 -20.73 -10.49
N ARG A 921 -14.34 -21.71 -11.37
CA ARG A 921 -15.19 -21.60 -12.56
C ARG A 921 -16.67 -21.77 -12.17
N THR A 922 -17.48 -20.80 -12.52
CA THR A 922 -18.94 -20.81 -12.27
C THR A 922 -19.73 -21.35 -13.45
N THR A 923 -19.12 -21.51 -14.63
CA THR A 923 -19.71 -22.18 -15.79
C THR A 923 -18.94 -23.47 -16.08
N VAL A 924 -19.65 -24.59 -16.21
CA VAL A 924 -19.08 -25.90 -16.53
C VAL A 924 -19.79 -26.48 -17.76
N ASN A 925 -19.02 -26.98 -18.72
CA ASN A 925 -19.50 -27.64 -19.93
C ASN A 925 -19.46 -29.16 -19.74
N ILE A 926 -20.54 -29.86 -20.11
CA ILE A 926 -20.60 -31.32 -20.21
C ILE A 926 -20.63 -31.71 -21.67
N VAL A 927 -19.62 -32.46 -22.10
CA VAL A 927 -19.54 -33.01 -23.44
C VAL A 927 -19.59 -34.54 -23.35
N PHE A 928 -20.46 -35.15 -24.15
CA PHE A 928 -20.51 -36.62 -24.27
C PHE A 928 -19.65 -37.07 -25.44
N ASN A 929 -18.87 -38.15 -25.24
CA ASN A 929 -17.96 -38.66 -26.24
C ASN A 929 -17.93 -40.19 -26.21
N ASP A 930 -18.03 -40.82 -27.38
CA ASP A 930 -18.03 -42.28 -27.57
C ASP A 930 -16.62 -42.89 -27.71
N LYS A 931 -15.59 -42.07 -27.93
CA LYS A 931 -14.21 -42.53 -28.20
C LYS A 931 -13.32 -42.62 -26.97
N ILE A 932 -13.72 -42.02 -25.84
CA ILE A 932 -12.89 -42.06 -24.63
C ILE A 932 -13.08 -43.36 -23.85
N LYS A 933 -11.95 -44.00 -23.49
CA LYS A 933 -11.91 -45.32 -22.83
C LYS A 933 -12.01 -45.22 -21.30
N HIS A 934 -11.75 -44.05 -20.72
CA HIS A 934 -11.87 -43.78 -19.28
C HIS A 934 -13.26 -43.19 -18.96
N PRO A 935 -13.73 -43.24 -17.69
CA PRO A 935 -15.08 -42.80 -17.32
C PRO A 935 -15.38 -41.34 -17.68
N ALA A 936 -14.47 -40.43 -17.36
CA ALA A 936 -14.48 -39.03 -17.78
C ALA A 936 -13.07 -38.43 -17.66
N HIS A 937 -12.93 -37.17 -18.04
CA HIS A 937 -11.81 -36.31 -17.66
C HIS A 937 -12.26 -34.84 -17.71
N ALA A 938 -11.65 -34.00 -16.88
CA ALA A 938 -11.81 -32.56 -16.89
C ALA A 938 -10.62 -31.87 -17.57
N PHE A 939 -10.90 -30.87 -18.41
CA PHE A 939 -9.91 -29.93 -18.90
C PHE A 939 -10.52 -28.54 -19.02
N GLY A 940 -9.89 -27.55 -18.40
CA GLY A 940 -10.41 -26.18 -18.37
C GLY A 940 -11.75 -26.09 -17.64
N ASP A 941 -12.82 -25.76 -18.36
CA ASP A 941 -14.21 -25.72 -17.85
C ASP A 941 -15.06 -26.90 -18.32
N THR A 942 -14.46 -27.85 -19.02
CA THR A 942 -15.18 -28.89 -19.74
C THR A 942 -14.92 -30.25 -19.10
N ILE A 943 -15.99 -30.95 -18.76
CA ILE A 943 -15.99 -32.34 -18.36
C ILE A 943 -16.43 -33.16 -19.57
N THR A 944 -15.54 -34.01 -20.07
CA THR A 944 -15.87 -34.93 -21.15
C THR A 944 -16.21 -36.29 -20.55
N MET A 945 -17.46 -36.72 -20.70
CA MET A 945 -17.96 -37.99 -20.14
C MET A 945 -18.07 -39.08 -21.21
N SER A 946 -17.66 -40.30 -20.86
CA SER A 946 -17.71 -41.45 -21.77
C SER A 946 -19.14 -41.93 -21.92
N SER A 947 -19.72 -41.76 -23.11
CA SER A 947 -21.07 -42.26 -23.41
C SER A 947 -21.13 -43.78 -23.26
N GLY A 948 -20.07 -44.50 -23.67
CA GLY A 948 -19.96 -45.95 -23.52
C GLY A 948 -19.92 -46.41 -22.06
N HIS A 949 -19.21 -45.69 -21.17
CA HIS A 949 -19.17 -45.99 -19.74
C HIS A 949 -20.54 -45.76 -19.09
N LEU A 950 -21.15 -44.61 -19.34
CA LEU A 950 -22.45 -44.25 -18.74
C LEU A 950 -23.58 -45.22 -19.15
N ARG A 951 -23.57 -45.71 -20.40
CA ARG A 951 -24.51 -46.75 -20.86
C ARG A 951 -24.34 -48.07 -20.10
N ARG A 952 -23.12 -48.44 -19.73
CA ARG A 952 -22.81 -49.69 -18.99
C ARG A 952 -22.98 -49.55 -17.48
N ASN A 953 -22.69 -48.37 -16.92
CA ASN A 953 -22.66 -48.09 -15.49
C ASN A 953 -23.66 -46.97 -15.15
N LYS A 954 -24.95 -47.29 -15.27
CA LYS A 954 -26.04 -46.30 -15.21
C LYS A 954 -26.09 -45.46 -13.93
N SER A 955 -25.55 -45.96 -12.82
CA SER A 955 -25.54 -45.27 -11.51
C SER A 955 -24.30 -44.39 -11.26
N ASP A 956 -23.29 -44.43 -12.12
CA ASP A 956 -21.98 -43.81 -11.86
C ASP A 956 -21.86 -42.36 -12.39
N ALA A 957 -22.90 -41.86 -13.07
CA ALA A 957 -22.90 -40.51 -13.66
C ALA A 957 -22.61 -39.42 -12.63
N LYS A 958 -23.24 -39.49 -11.45
CA LYS A 958 -23.03 -38.55 -10.34
C LYS A 958 -21.61 -38.62 -9.78
N GLY A 959 -21.12 -39.83 -9.52
CA GLY A 959 -19.82 -40.08 -8.90
C GLY A 959 -18.67 -39.57 -9.76
N VAL A 960 -18.67 -39.94 -11.03
CA VAL A 960 -17.70 -39.47 -12.03
C VAL A 960 -17.79 -37.96 -12.17
N PHE A 961 -18.99 -37.39 -12.22
CA PHE A 961 -19.15 -35.94 -12.33
C PHE A 961 -18.56 -35.18 -11.14
N VAL A 962 -18.83 -35.58 -9.88
CA VAL A 962 -18.29 -34.88 -8.70
C VAL A 962 -16.78 -35.00 -8.60
N HIS A 963 -16.21 -36.14 -9.00
CA HIS A 963 -14.77 -36.32 -9.10
C HIS A 963 -14.16 -35.27 -10.05
N GLU A 964 -14.64 -35.22 -11.29
CA GLU A 964 -14.14 -34.28 -12.31
C GLU A 964 -14.42 -32.81 -11.96
N LEU A 965 -15.59 -32.53 -11.35
CA LEU A 965 -15.93 -31.20 -10.88
C LEU A 965 -14.97 -30.72 -9.78
N THR A 966 -14.46 -31.63 -8.94
CA THR A 966 -13.48 -31.29 -7.91
C THR A 966 -12.18 -30.79 -8.55
N HIS A 967 -11.73 -31.40 -9.65
CA HIS A 967 -10.55 -30.92 -10.39
C HIS A 967 -10.75 -29.52 -10.99
N ILE A 968 -11.95 -29.22 -11.49
CA ILE A 968 -12.29 -27.87 -11.97
C ILE A 968 -12.29 -26.84 -10.83
N ILE A 969 -12.78 -27.21 -9.64
CA ILE A 969 -12.90 -26.29 -8.50
C ILE A 969 -11.57 -26.11 -7.77
N GLN A 970 -10.78 -27.15 -7.57
CA GLN A 970 -9.54 -27.07 -6.80
C GLN A 970 -8.49 -26.17 -7.46
N ASN A 971 -8.38 -26.22 -8.79
CA ASN A 971 -7.59 -25.33 -9.65
C ASN A 971 -6.16 -25.03 -9.13
N HIS A 972 -5.46 -26.06 -8.63
CA HIS A 972 -4.05 -26.03 -8.28
C HIS A 972 -3.40 -27.37 -8.65
N SER A 973 -2.06 -27.38 -8.76
CA SER A 973 -1.27 -28.60 -8.89
C SER A 973 -0.79 -29.07 -7.51
N GLY A 974 -0.30 -30.30 -7.43
CA GLY A 974 0.20 -30.89 -6.20
C GLY A 974 0.62 -32.34 -6.41
N PRO A 975 1.04 -33.05 -5.36
CA PRO A 975 1.33 -34.46 -5.45
C PRO A 975 0.13 -35.23 -6.01
N GLY A 976 0.34 -36.02 -7.08
CA GLY A 976 -0.76 -36.68 -7.80
C GLY A 976 -1.65 -37.54 -6.90
N TRP A 977 -1.09 -38.21 -5.89
CA TRP A 977 -1.84 -38.99 -4.91
C TRP A 977 -2.83 -38.14 -4.09
N PHE A 978 -2.43 -36.91 -3.75
CA PHE A 978 -3.26 -35.99 -2.98
C PHE A 978 -4.31 -35.36 -3.87
N ILE A 979 -3.93 -34.95 -5.08
CA ILE A 979 -4.82 -34.33 -6.06
C ILE A 979 -5.98 -35.25 -6.46
N GLU A 980 -5.68 -36.49 -6.83
CA GLU A 980 -6.69 -37.49 -7.19
C GLU A 980 -7.43 -38.01 -5.93
N GLY A 981 -6.73 -38.04 -4.78
CA GLY A 981 -7.29 -38.47 -3.50
C GLY A 981 -8.31 -37.49 -2.93
N VAL A 982 -8.10 -36.19 -3.10
CA VAL A 982 -9.06 -35.15 -2.72
C VAL A 982 -10.33 -35.24 -3.56
N ALA A 983 -10.21 -35.51 -4.88
CA ALA A 983 -11.38 -35.69 -5.74
C ALA A 983 -12.29 -36.85 -5.28
N ASP A 984 -11.70 -37.97 -4.88
CA ASP A 984 -12.46 -39.10 -4.32
C ASP A 984 -12.91 -38.88 -2.87
N TYR A 985 -12.15 -38.15 -2.05
CA TYR A 985 -12.57 -37.72 -0.70
C TYR A 985 -13.83 -36.85 -0.79
N VAL A 986 -13.85 -35.91 -1.72
CA VAL A 986 -14.99 -35.03 -1.98
C VAL A 986 -16.17 -35.82 -2.53
N ARG A 987 -15.93 -36.72 -3.49
CA ARG A 987 -16.94 -37.64 -4.03
C ARG A 987 -17.65 -38.41 -2.91
N PHE A 988 -16.89 -38.95 -1.94
CA PHE A 988 -17.44 -39.62 -0.77
C PHE A 988 -18.32 -38.71 0.10
N LYS A 989 -17.81 -37.52 0.47
CA LYS A 989 -18.50 -36.56 1.34
C LYS A 989 -19.76 -35.94 0.70
N VAL A 990 -19.83 -35.86 -0.64
CA VAL A 990 -20.92 -35.19 -1.36
C VAL A 990 -22.05 -36.14 -1.78
N ILE A 991 -21.73 -37.33 -2.28
CA ILE A 991 -22.74 -38.23 -2.89
C ILE A 991 -23.18 -39.35 -1.94
N ASN A 992 -22.35 -39.70 -0.95
CA ASN A 992 -22.58 -40.73 0.07
C ASN A 992 -23.44 -41.92 -0.38
N ASN A 993 -22.78 -43.01 -0.85
CA ASN A 993 -23.33 -44.30 -1.32
C ASN A 993 -23.28 -44.55 -2.85
N ASP A 994 -22.08 -44.46 -3.44
CA ASP A 994 -21.80 -44.80 -4.86
C ASP A 994 -21.15 -46.19 -5.06
N GLY A 995 -21.04 -46.98 -3.99
CA GLY A 995 -20.34 -48.28 -3.99
C GLY A 995 -18.83 -48.22 -3.74
N TRP A 996 -18.25 -47.03 -3.51
CA TRP A 996 -16.81 -46.81 -3.27
C TRP A 996 -16.24 -47.57 -2.06
N ALA A 997 -17.03 -47.77 -1.01
CA ALA A 997 -16.61 -48.50 0.20
C ALA A 997 -16.19 -49.96 -0.06
N LYS A 998 -16.54 -50.54 -1.23
CA LYS A 998 -16.18 -51.91 -1.61
C LYS A 998 -14.69 -52.09 -1.94
N HIS A 999 -13.96 -51.01 -2.17
CA HIS A 999 -12.57 -51.10 -2.61
C HIS A 999 -11.54 -50.81 -1.51
N ASN A 1000 -11.91 -50.27 -0.33
CA ASN A 1000 -10.99 -49.82 0.72
C ASN A 1000 -9.71 -50.69 0.92
N SER A 1001 -8.55 -50.11 0.63
CA SER A 1001 -7.22 -50.71 0.78
C SER A 1001 -6.50 -49.92 1.85
N GLN A 1002 -6.03 -50.63 2.89
CA GLN A 1002 -5.14 -50.05 3.88
C GLN A 1002 -3.77 -49.67 3.27
N HIS A 1003 -3.45 -50.16 2.07
CA HIS A 1003 -2.19 -49.89 1.40
C HIS A 1003 -2.33 -48.69 0.44
N ILE A 1004 -1.81 -47.53 0.86
CA ILE A 1004 -1.61 -46.35 0.03
C ILE A 1004 -0.26 -46.47 -0.69
N ASN A 1005 -0.19 -46.08 -1.95
CA ASN A 1005 1.06 -46.00 -2.70
C ASN A 1005 1.19 -44.63 -3.38
N TYR A 1006 2.03 -43.77 -2.80
CA TYR A 1006 2.29 -42.41 -3.27
C TYR A 1006 2.96 -42.33 -4.66
N ASN A 1007 3.55 -43.44 -5.12
CA ASN A 1007 4.35 -43.52 -6.35
C ASN A 1007 3.60 -44.18 -7.52
N LYS A 1008 2.33 -44.60 -7.35
CA LYS A 1008 1.55 -45.24 -8.42
C LYS A 1008 0.19 -44.57 -8.60
N PRO A 1009 -0.24 -44.30 -9.85
CA PRO A 1009 -1.56 -43.71 -10.13
C PRO A 1009 -2.72 -44.51 -9.53
N LEU A 1010 -2.64 -45.85 -9.47
CA LEU A 1010 -3.69 -46.68 -8.90
C LEU A 1010 -3.79 -46.60 -7.36
N GLY A 1011 -2.80 -46.03 -6.66
CA GLY A 1011 -2.86 -45.68 -5.24
C GLY A 1011 -3.40 -44.27 -4.98
N ALA A 1012 -3.60 -43.47 -6.04
CA ALA A 1012 -3.94 -42.05 -5.99
C ALA A 1012 -5.45 -41.76 -5.87
N TYR A 1013 -6.32 -42.76 -5.97
CA TYR A 1013 -7.77 -42.59 -5.97
C TYR A 1013 -8.35 -42.91 -4.57
N TRP A 1014 -9.34 -43.78 -4.52
CA TRP A 1014 -9.99 -44.30 -3.31
C TRP A 1014 -9.10 -44.63 -2.11
N ALA A 1015 -7.91 -45.21 -2.28
CA ALA A 1015 -6.99 -45.50 -1.17
C ALA A 1015 -6.47 -44.21 -0.50
N SER A 1016 -6.16 -43.18 -1.31
CA SER A 1016 -5.75 -41.86 -0.82
C SER A 1016 -6.92 -41.11 -0.18
N ALA A 1017 -8.13 -41.22 -0.73
CA ALA A 1017 -9.33 -40.65 -0.10
C ALA A 1017 -9.63 -41.27 1.28
N ALA A 1018 -9.48 -42.60 1.41
CA ALA A 1018 -9.67 -43.30 2.69
C ALA A 1018 -8.64 -42.87 3.75
N PHE A 1019 -7.40 -42.62 3.34
CA PHE A 1019 -6.37 -42.04 4.20
C PHE A 1019 -6.73 -40.63 4.69
N LEU A 1020 -7.15 -39.75 3.79
CA LEU A 1020 -7.52 -38.38 4.13
C LEU A 1020 -8.72 -38.34 5.10
N LEU A 1021 -9.70 -39.22 4.91
CA LEU A 1021 -10.82 -39.39 5.84
C LEU A 1021 -10.35 -39.85 7.23
N TYR A 1022 -9.45 -40.83 7.29
CA TYR A 1022 -8.86 -41.30 8.55
C TYR A 1022 -8.14 -40.18 9.29
N LEU A 1023 -7.35 -39.36 8.59
CA LEU A 1023 -6.61 -38.27 9.20
C LEU A 1023 -7.56 -37.24 9.83
N GLU A 1024 -8.61 -36.83 9.13
CA GLU A 1024 -9.56 -35.88 9.70
C GLU A 1024 -10.38 -36.48 10.86
N ASP A 1025 -10.78 -37.76 10.76
CA ASP A 1025 -11.48 -38.47 11.84
C ASP A 1025 -10.62 -38.62 13.10
N LYS A 1026 -9.34 -38.94 12.94
CA LYS A 1026 -8.43 -39.15 14.06
C LYS A 1026 -8.01 -37.85 14.73
N TYR A 1027 -7.56 -36.88 13.94
CA TYR A 1027 -6.97 -35.65 14.47
C TYR A 1027 -8.01 -34.56 14.72
N GLN A 1028 -9.26 -34.73 14.25
CA GLN A 1028 -10.35 -33.76 14.40
C GLN A 1028 -9.93 -32.35 13.92
N LYS A 1029 -9.17 -32.32 12.82
CA LYS A 1029 -8.63 -31.11 12.19
C LYS A 1029 -9.01 -31.08 10.71
N PRO A 1030 -9.17 -29.90 10.09
CA PRO A 1030 -9.56 -29.76 8.69
C PRO A 1030 -8.36 -29.98 7.76
N ILE A 1031 -7.74 -31.16 7.79
CA ILE A 1031 -6.46 -31.44 7.14
C ILE A 1031 -6.56 -31.28 5.62
N VAL A 1032 -7.60 -31.82 4.99
CA VAL A 1032 -7.77 -31.70 3.53
C VAL A 1032 -7.90 -30.23 3.14
N LYS A 1033 -8.68 -29.49 3.92
CA LYS A 1033 -8.92 -28.07 3.74
C LYS A 1033 -7.61 -27.26 3.83
N THR A 1034 -6.84 -27.47 4.89
CA THR A 1034 -5.60 -26.71 5.13
C THR A 1034 -4.52 -27.05 4.10
N VAL A 1035 -4.31 -28.33 3.80
CA VAL A 1035 -3.32 -28.74 2.80
C VAL A 1035 -3.72 -28.25 1.41
N SER A 1036 -5.00 -28.34 1.02
CA SER A 1036 -5.49 -27.82 -0.27
C SER A 1036 -5.34 -26.29 -0.37
N SER A 1037 -5.58 -25.54 0.71
CA SER A 1037 -5.31 -24.10 0.73
C SER A 1037 -3.82 -23.82 0.57
N SER A 1038 -2.95 -24.50 1.32
CA SER A 1038 -1.49 -24.29 1.24
C SER A 1038 -0.92 -24.60 -0.15
N LEU A 1039 -1.42 -25.64 -0.84
CA LEU A 1039 -1.02 -25.95 -2.21
C LEU A 1039 -1.48 -24.85 -3.18
N ARG A 1040 -2.68 -24.32 -2.96
CA ARG A 1040 -3.23 -23.23 -3.77
C ARG A 1040 -2.51 -21.89 -3.55
N ASP A 1041 -2.14 -21.63 -2.30
CA ASP A 1041 -1.44 -20.41 -1.87
C ASP A 1041 0.08 -20.51 -2.04
N LYS A 1042 0.56 -21.66 -2.57
CA LYS A 1042 1.98 -21.97 -2.79
C LYS A 1042 2.84 -21.92 -1.51
N THR A 1043 2.22 -22.18 -0.37
CA THR A 1043 2.88 -22.27 0.94
C THR A 1043 3.05 -23.72 1.41
N TYR A 1044 2.59 -24.70 0.64
CA TYR A 1044 2.77 -26.13 0.97
C TYR A 1044 4.26 -26.50 1.10
N HIS A 1045 4.60 -27.15 2.19
CA HIS A 1045 5.86 -27.85 2.41
C HIS A 1045 5.60 -29.15 3.16
N GLU A 1046 6.49 -30.14 3.03
CA GLU A 1046 6.31 -31.46 3.67
C GLU A 1046 6.17 -31.38 5.20
N GLY A 1047 6.74 -30.35 5.85
CA GLY A 1047 6.58 -30.11 7.28
C GLY A 1047 5.13 -29.87 7.74
N ILE A 1048 4.22 -29.48 6.84
CA ILE A 1048 2.83 -29.13 7.18
C ILE A 1048 2.08 -30.31 7.82
N TRP A 1049 2.41 -31.54 7.43
CA TRP A 1049 1.82 -32.75 8.02
C TRP A 1049 2.18 -32.86 9.51
N LYS A 1050 3.42 -32.55 9.86
CA LYS A 1050 3.91 -32.58 11.25
C LYS A 1050 3.35 -31.43 12.07
N GLU A 1051 3.21 -30.24 11.49
CA GLU A 1051 2.56 -29.10 12.16
C GLU A 1051 1.09 -29.38 12.46
N LEU A 1052 0.38 -30.00 11.51
CA LEU A 1052 -1.04 -30.30 11.68
C LEU A 1052 -1.30 -31.48 12.62
N THR A 1053 -0.47 -32.53 12.58
CA THR A 1053 -0.77 -33.80 13.25
C THR A 1053 0.23 -34.22 14.33
N GLY A 1054 1.34 -33.49 14.48
CA GLY A 1054 2.49 -33.89 15.28
C GLY A 1054 3.38 -34.97 14.62
N HIS A 1055 2.96 -35.51 13.47
CA HIS A 1055 3.60 -36.65 12.79
C HIS A 1055 3.92 -36.32 11.33
N THR A 1056 5.03 -36.83 10.83
CA THR A 1056 5.39 -36.76 9.41
C THR A 1056 4.42 -37.57 8.54
N LEU A 1057 4.34 -37.27 7.25
CA LEU A 1057 3.48 -38.00 6.32
C LEU A 1057 3.75 -39.52 6.34
N GLU A 1058 5.02 -39.94 6.43
CA GLU A 1058 5.42 -41.35 6.48
C GLU A 1058 4.96 -42.06 7.77
N GLU A 1059 5.06 -41.38 8.92
CA GLU A 1059 4.55 -41.88 10.20
C GLU A 1059 3.03 -42.06 10.16
N LEU A 1060 2.32 -41.07 9.61
CA LEU A 1060 0.87 -41.13 9.40
C LEU A 1060 0.46 -42.29 8.49
N THR A 1061 1.19 -42.53 7.39
CA THR A 1061 0.94 -43.67 6.49
C THR A 1061 1.07 -44.99 7.21
N THR A 1062 2.17 -45.15 7.96
CA THR A 1062 2.48 -46.38 8.71
C THR A 1062 1.41 -46.65 9.76
N GLU A 1063 0.95 -45.58 10.41
CA GLU A 1063 -0.09 -45.65 11.41
C GLU A 1063 -1.44 -46.06 10.79
N TYR A 1064 -1.84 -45.41 9.70
CA TYR A 1064 -3.05 -45.76 8.97
C TYR A 1064 -3.06 -47.23 8.54
N GLN A 1065 -1.96 -47.70 7.93
CA GLN A 1065 -1.78 -49.09 7.51
C GLN A 1065 -1.96 -50.12 8.64
N LYS A 1066 -1.69 -49.73 9.89
CA LYS A 1066 -1.84 -50.60 11.09
C LYS A 1066 -3.18 -50.44 11.80
N SER A 1067 -3.94 -49.38 11.51
CA SER A 1067 -5.14 -49.00 12.25
C SER A 1067 -6.35 -49.92 12.03
N ASN A 1068 -6.37 -50.69 10.93
CA ASN A 1068 -7.57 -51.38 10.42
C ASN A 1068 -8.80 -50.46 10.28
N TRP A 1069 -8.60 -49.13 10.21
CA TRP A 1069 -9.67 -48.14 10.21
C TRP A 1069 -10.53 -48.28 8.96
N LYS A 1070 -11.85 -48.19 9.15
CA LYS A 1070 -12.81 -48.19 8.06
C LYS A 1070 -13.62 -46.91 8.13
N PRO A 1071 -13.86 -46.23 7.00
CA PRO A 1071 -14.71 -45.05 6.98
C PRO A 1071 -16.10 -45.43 7.46
N THR A 1072 -16.52 -44.83 8.58
CA THR A 1072 -17.91 -44.86 9.05
C THR A 1072 -18.69 -43.74 8.38
N LEU A 1073 -19.93 -44.04 8.00
CA LEU A 1073 -20.85 -43.14 7.31
C LEU A 1073 -21.26 -41.94 8.18
#